data_AF-A0A4S1ZEZ4-F1
#
_entry.id   AF-A0A4S1ZEZ4-F1
#
_cell.length_a   1.000
_cell.length_b   1.000
_cell.length_c   1.000
_cell.angle_alpha   90.00
_cell.angle_beta   90.00
_cell.angle_gamma   90.00
#
_symmetry.space_group_name_H-M   'P 1'
#
loop_
_entity.id
_entity.type
_entity.pdbx_description
1 polymer ?
#
loop_
_entity_poly.entity_id
_entity_poly.type
_entity_poly.pdbx_seq_one_letter_code
_entity_poly.pdbx_strand_id
1 'polypeptide(L)'
;MKLFLYLFLLSAFFMTGCTEEKKVRIGVSQCSTDDWRMTLNEEIMREEIFHPEVEVEIRSADDNNAKQIADLEYFAKNDFDIIIVSPNEAKAVTPKIKALHDSGMPIVVFDREASEKCYSAFVGADNHDIGVKAAQYALLLSDEELNILEITGLPGSTPAMKRGSGFDEVMTENGGRARIVAKAAGNWNYEDAFAVADSILAVHQEINVIYAHNDRMAIGASDAAKKHGIKDMKIIGVDGVPSTGLKAVADGVITATFLYPTEGSLLFRKALAIVNGSPFEEETIITTPTVVTKDNAELMLMLDQEIQNETRKVKTLKGQVDEYWSRHSAQTTVLYSVVAILVLLSILFYMLLRYYWARKHHYAAIMAQKQQLEQQQATLTSLYEQLRDATQSKLTFFTNVSHDLRTPLTLIAEPVAQMVRADNITPQQSAMMRLADKNVKVLMRLINQILDFRKAENGKMTYNPVETDMRTAILDWSDAFRRAAARKHLAFTVNIMEAESYSMAVDIEKLERIYFNLISNAFKYTPQNGSVAVDMRQENGKLIIKVSDNGQGISEENRKQIFERFFRADQVTPNGSGIGLALTKSFVELHGGAIDVESTEGKGSVFTVELPVTHVDKHLSSHESLNSPDDVTEELADIEAPEPEQEEADGRPTALVIDDNADIRTLVYGLLCDKYNIIQASNGAQGIRMASRYIPDIIICDVMMPGTDGLETCRHLKNEVTTSHIPVLLLTACALDEQRVAGYECGADAYLSKPFNSRVLTARCESLILNRRRISLQVTEDKEKPAPELTKPDSNLLPQSDIDDEFYRRFVEVVEAELGNSDLTVEDLGAKTGLSRVQLYRKIKALTNYSPTELLKIIRLRKAEKMLKSTRLTISEVCYAVGFSSPSYFTKCYREQFDESPSDTQQRTSRMK
;
A
#
# COMPACT_ATOMS: atom_id res chain seq x y z
N MET A 1 3.28 -25.81 0.36
CA MET A 1 3.39 -26.61 -0.88
C MET A 1 4.84 -26.99 -1.21
N LYS A 2 5.77 -26.04 -1.40
CA LYS A 2 7.18 -26.36 -1.72
C LYS A 2 7.91 -27.23 -0.68
N LEU A 3 7.67 -26.99 0.62
CA LEU A 3 8.28 -27.80 1.69
C LEU A 3 7.79 -29.26 1.72
N PHE A 4 6.53 -29.47 1.34
CA PHE A 4 5.92 -30.81 1.28
C PHE A 4 6.46 -31.61 0.09
N LEU A 5 6.70 -30.92 -1.04
CA LEU A 5 7.33 -31.50 -2.23
C LEU A 5 8.77 -31.94 -1.94
N TYR A 6 9.55 -31.14 -1.20
CA TYR A 6 10.90 -31.49 -0.80
C TYR A 6 10.95 -32.68 0.17
N LEU A 7 10.02 -32.76 1.13
CA LEU A 7 9.93 -33.90 2.04
C LEU A 7 9.55 -35.19 1.29
N PHE A 8 8.64 -35.10 0.32
CA PHE A 8 8.20 -36.22 -0.51
C PHE A 8 9.31 -36.71 -1.46
N LEU A 9 10.09 -35.78 -2.03
CA LEU A 9 11.26 -36.11 -2.86
C LEU A 9 12.37 -36.77 -2.02
N LEU A 10 12.58 -36.33 -0.77
CA LEU A 10 13.54 -36.96 0.13
C LEU A 10 13.10 -38.39 0.52
N SER A 11 11.81 -38.60 0.81
CA SER A 11 11.30 -39.94 1.16
C SER A 11 11.30 -40.89 -0.03
N ALA A 12 11.10 -40.39 -1.25
CA ALA A 12 11.19 -41.18 -2.48
C ALA A 12 12.64 -41.63 -2.77
N PHE A 13 13.64 -40.83 -2.39
CA PHE A 13 15.04 -41.18 -2.60
C PHE A 13 15.49 -42.36 -1.72
N PHE A 14 14.95 -42.51 -0.51
CA PHE A 14 15.27 -43.61 0.41
C PHE A 14 14.62 -44.96 0.04
N MET A 15 13.62 -45.00 -0.84
CA MET A 15 12.93 -46.25 -1.23
C MET A 15 13.55 -46.97 -2.45
N THR A 16 14.65 -46.47 -3.02
CA THR A 16 15.22 -47.04 -4.26
C THR A 16 16.42 -47.98 -4.04
N GLY A 17 16.74 -48.35 -2.79
CA GLY A 17 17.93 -49.14 -2.44
C GLY A 17 17.70 -50.64 -2.28
N CYS A 18 16.92 -51.30 -3.14
CA CYS A 18 16.84 -52.77 -3.17
C CYS A 18 17.13 -53.27 -4.58
N THR A 19 18.42 -53.45 -4.89
CA THR A 19 18.89 -54.20 -6.05
C THR A 19 19.27 -55.59 -5.57
N GLU A 20 18.42 -56.59 -5.81
CA GLU A 20 18.80 -58.00 -5.69
C GLU A 20 19.82 -58.32 -6.79
N GLU A 21 21.04 -58.70 -6.42
CA GLU A 21 22.04 -59.20 -7.37
C GLU A 21 21.58 -60.55 -7.93
N LYS A 22 21.62 -60.69 -9.27
CA LYS A 22 21.27 -61.93 -9.97
C LYS A 22 22.29 -63.02 -9.59
N LYS A 23 21.81 -64.14 -9.05
CA LYS A 23 22.64 -65.31 -8.74
C LYS A 23 23.10 -66.04 -10.01
N VAL A 24 24.31 -66.59 -9.97
CA VAL A 24 24.85 -67.49 -11.00
C VAL A 24 24.21 -68.87 -10.85
N ARG A 25 23.69 -69.44 -11.94
CA ARG A 25 22.98 -70.72 -11.91
C ARG A 25 23.75 -71.79 -12.68
N ILE A 26 24.12 -72.87 -11.98
CA ILE A 26 24.89 -74.01 -12.52
C ILE A 26 23.97 -75.23 -12.63
N GLY A 27 23.81 -75.76 -13.85
CA GLY A 27 23.03 -76.96 -14.09
C GLY A 27 23.92 -78.19 -14.21
N VAL A 28 23.68 -79.25 -13.44
CA VAL A 28 24.47 -80.49 -13.47
C VAL A 28 23.62 -81.63 -14.02
N SER A 29 23.99 -82.18 -15.18
CA SER A 29 23.36 -83.33 -15.82
C SER A 29 24.22 -84.60 -15.63
N GLN A 30 23.85 -85.40 -14.64
CA GLN A 30 24.46 -86.71 -14.36
C GLN A 30 23.91 -87.79 -15.30
N CYS A 31 24.73 -88.77 -15.69
CA CYS A 31 24.26 -89.91 -16.47
C CYS A 31 23.43 -90.91 -15.67
N SER A 32 23.74 -91.09 -14.37
CA SER A 32 23.25 -92.19 -13.54
C SER A 32 23.05 -91.73 -12.10
N THR A 33 22.38 -92.57 -11.31
CA THR A 33 22.19 -92.40 -9.87
C THR A 33 22.88 -93.54 -9.14
N ASP A 34 24.12 -93.32 -8.70
CA ASP A 34 24.94 -94.31 -8.00
C ASP A 34 25.76 -93.68 -6.85
N ASP A 35 26.42 -94.51 -6.05
CA ASP A 35 27.16 -94.09 -4.86
C ASP A 35 28.26 -93.08 -5.22
N TRP A 36 28.93 -93.29 -6.35
CA TRP A 36 29.97 -92.40 -6.84
C TRP A 36 29.40 -91.03 -7.24
N ARG A 37 28.27 -91.05 -7.96
CA ARG A 37 27.54 -89.82 -8.34
C ARG A 37 27.05 -89.07 -7.13
N MET A 38 26.55 -89.77 -6.11
CA MET A 38 26.09 -89.17 -4.87
C MET A 38 27.23 -88.48 -4.13
N THR A 39 28.39 -89.11 -3.97
CA THR A 39 29.56 -88.50 -3.34
C THR A 39 30.01 -87.23 -4.09
N LEU A 40 30.08 -87.28 -5.42
CA LEU A 40 30.39 -86.10 -6.24
C LEU A 40 29.35 -84.98 -6.05
N ASN A 41 28.06 -85.32 -6.07
CA ASN A 41 26.98 -84.35 -5.84
C ASN A 41 27.09 -83.72 -4.45
N GLU A 42 27.39 -84.49 -3.41
CA GLU A 42 27.62 -83.97 -2.05
C GLU A 42 28.79 -82.99 -1.98
N GLU A 43 29.87 -83.24 -2.72
CA GLU A 43 31.02 -82.35 -2.81
C GLU A 43 30.68 -81.02 -3.53
N ILE A 44 29.92 -81.08 -4.63
CA ILE A 44 29.40 -79.89 -5.32
C ILE A 44 28.55 -79.05 -4.36
N MET A 45 27.58 -79.69 -3.69
CA MET A 45 26.69 -79.01 -2.75
C MET A 45 27.45 -78.50 -1.51
N ARG A 46 28.56 -79.14 -1.12
CA ARG A 46 29.43 -78.67 -0.03
C ARG A 46 30.17 -77.40 -0.44
N GLU A 47 30.65 -77.32 -1.69
CA GLU A 47 31.33 -76.13 -2.21
C GLU A 47 30.36 -74.95 -2.34
N GLU A 48 29.12 -75.19 -2.79
CA GLU A 48 28.05 -74.17 -2.89
C GLU A 48 27.80 -73.43 -1.56
N ILE A 49 28.00 -74.10 -0.41
CA ILE A 49 27.86 -73.49 0.92
C ILE A 49 28.74 -72.23 1.06
N PHE A 50 29.89 -72.20 0.40
CA PHE A 50 30.84 -71.09 0.46
C PHE A 50 30.56 -69.98 -0.57
N HIS A 51 29.62 -70.20 -1.49
CA HIS A 51 29.30 -69.33 -2.62
C HIS A 51 27.82 -68.92 -2.62
N PRO A 52 27.37 -68.00 -1.75
CA PRO A 52 25.98 -67.58 -1.64
C PRO A 52 25.40 -66.93 -2.92
N GLU A 53 26.28 -66.46 -3.81
CA GLU A 53 26.00 -65.91 -5.12
C GLU A 53 25.67 -66.95 -6.19
N VAL A 54 25.89 -68.25 -5.90
CA VAL A 54 25.67 -69.36 -6.83
C VAL A 54 24.49 -70.21 -6.37
N GLU A 55 23.76 -70.78 -7.34
CA GLU A 55 22.72 -71.78 -7.13
C GLU A 55 22.99 -72.98 -8.05
N VAL A 56 22.98 -74.19 -7.48
CA VAL A 56 23.21 -75.43 -8.23
C VAL A 56 21.93 -76.27 -8.33
N GLU A 57 21.61 -76.74 -9.53
CA GLU A 57 20.55 -77.74 -9.74
C GLU A 57 21.14 -79.00 -10.39
N ILE A 58 20.95 -80.15 -9.73
CA ILE A 58 21.46 -81.45 -10.20
C ILE A 58 20.30 -82.33 -10.68
N ARG A 59 20.45 -82.90 -11.89
CA ARG A 59 19.50 -83.85 -12.50
C ARG A 59 20.24 -85.12 -12.91
N SER A 60 19.58 -86.26 -12.72
CA SER A 60 20.10 -87.57 -13.15
C SER A 60 19.31 -88.10 -14.33
N ALA A 61 20.02 -88.63 -15.33
CA ALA A 61 19.45 -89.28 -16.49
C ALA A 61 19.06 -90.74 -16.26
N ASP A 62 19.37 -91.34 -15.11
CA ASP A 62 19.09 -92.75 -14.77
C ASP A 62 19.43 -93.72 -15.92
N ASP A 63 20.63 -93.56 -16.47
CA ASP A 63 21.20 -94.35 -17.58
C ASP A 63 20.40 -94.28 -18.88
N ASN A 64 19.55 -93.25 -19.06
CA ASN A 64 18.70 -93.05 -20.23
C ASN A 64 19.12 -91.83 -21.07
N ASN A 65 19.57 -92.06 -22.30
CA ASN A 65 20.02 -91.01 -23.23
C ASN A 65 18.94 -89.98 -23.55
N ALA A 66 17.68 -90.40 -23.75
CA ALA A 66 16.58 -89.48 -24.08
C ALA A 66 16.25 -88.56 -22.90
N LYS A 67 16.31 -89.09 -21.68
CA LYS A 67 16.17 -88.30 -20.45
C LYS A 67 17.30 -87.29 -20.32
N GLN A 68 18.55 -87.70 -20.55
CA GLN A 68 19.69 -86.79 -20.47
C GLN A 68 19.61 -85.63 -21.47
N ILE A 69 19.17 -85.92 -22.71
CA ILE A 69 18.95 -84.87 -23.72
C ILE A 69 17.87 -83.88 -23.26
N ALA A 70 16.80 -84.37 -22.63
CA ALA A 70 15.76 -83.51 -22.07
C ALA A 70 16.26 -82.65 -20.90
N ASP A 71 17.14 -83.17 -20.04
CA ASP A 71 17.76 -82.41 -18.95
C ASP A 71 18.65 -81.27 -19.49
N LEU A 72 19.45 -81.55 -20.52
CA LEU A 72 20.26 -80.52 -21.19
C LEU A 72 19.40 -79.42 -21.83
N GLU A 73 18.26 -79.78 -22.42
CA GLU A 73 17.29 -78.79 -22.93
C GLU A 73 16.62 -77.98 -21.84
N TYR A 74 16.34 -78.62 -20.70
CA TYR A 74 15.78 -77.94 -19.55
C TYR A 74 16.73 -76.84 -19.07
N PHE A 75 18.02 -77.15 -18.86
CA PHE A 75 18.99 -76.16 -18.40
C PHE A 75 19.15 -75.00 -19.41
N ALA A 76 19.20 -75.31 -20.71
CA ALA A 76 19.30 -74.29 -21.76
C ALA A 76 18.05 -73.37 -21.85
N LYS A 77 16.85 -73.88 -21.55
CA LYS A 77 15.59 -73.10 -21.61
C LYS A 77 15.32 -72.27 -20.36
N ASN A 78 15.96 -72.59 -19.23
CA ASN A 78 15.68 -71.98 -17.93
C ASN A 78 16.82 -71.07 -17.47
N ASP A 79 17.53 -70.40 -18.38
CA ASP A 79 18.54 -69.36 -18.09
C ASP A 79 19.62 -69.78 -17.08
N PHE A 80 20.14 -71.01 -17.21
CA PHE A 80 21.35 -71.41 -16.50
C PHE A 80 22.58 -70.78 -17.17
N ASP A 81 23.56 -70.34 -16.37
CA ASP A 81 24.74 -69.65 -16.89
C ASP A 81 25.81 -70.63 -17.39
N ILE A 82 25.78 -71.89 -16.92
CA ILE A 82 26.70 -72.96 -17.32
C ILE A 82 26.09 -74.34 -17.06
N ILE A 83 26.47 -75.32 -17.89
CA ILE A 83 26.06 -76.73 -17.74
C ILE A 83 27.29 -77.61 -17.47
N ILE A 84 27.20 -78.46 -16.44
CA ILE A 84 28.16 -79.53 -16.16
C ILE A 84 27.49 -80.85 -16.58
N VAL A 85 28.12 -81.69 -17.40
CA VAL A 85 27.51 -82.91 -17.94
C VAL A 85 28.47 -84.11 -17.94
N SER A 86 27.99 -85.26 -17.48
CA SER A 86 28.64 -86.56 -17.69
C SER A 86 27.84 -87.35 -18.72
N PRO A 87 28.27 -87.44 -20.00
CA PRO A 87 27.49 -88.08 -21.06
C PRO A 87 27.27 -89.56 -20.79
N ASN A 88 26.01 -90.03 -20.80
CA ASN A 88 25.69 -91.44 -20.57
C ASN A 88 26.33 -92.36 -21.63
N GLU A 89 26.08 -92.07 -22.91
CA GLU A 89 26.79 -92.68 -24.04
C GLU A 89 27.40 -91.60 -24.94
N ALA A 90 28.69 -91.74 -25.24
CA ALA A 90 29.44 -90.75 -25.99
C ALA A 90 28.76 -90.41 -27.34
N LYS A 91 28.40 -91.41 -28.15
CA LYS A 91 27.82 -91.17 -29.49
C LYS A 91 26.40 -90.59 -29.45
N ALA A 92 25.60 -90.94 -28.44
CA ALA A 92 24.19 -90.56 -28.38
C ALA A 92 23.99 -89.11 -27.90
N VAL A 93 24.79 -88.67 -26.93
CA VAL A 93 24.59 -87.39 -26.23
C VAL A 93 25.43 -86.25 -26.84
N THR A 94 26.58 -86.57 -27.43
CA THR A 94 27.51 -85.57 -28.02
C THR A 94 26.84 -84.59 -29.02
N PRO A 95 25.96 -85.01 -29.95
CA PRO A 95 25.32 -84.08 -30.88
C PRO A 95 24.55 -82.97 -30.17
N LYS A 96 23.94 -83.25 -29.01
CA LYS A 96 23.22 -82.25 -28.23
C LYS A 96 24.16 -81.32 -27.46
N ILE A 97 25.22 -81.87 -26.87
CA ILE A 97 26.27 -81.09 -26.20
C ILE A 97 26.87 -80.08 -27.18
N LYS A 98 27.23 -80.54 -28.39
CA LYS A 98 27.75 -79.69 -29.46
C LYS A 98 26.79 -78.56 -29.82
N ALA A 99 25.51 -78.88 -30.05
CA ALA A 99 24.51 -77.87 -30.41
C ALA A 99 24.35 -76.78 -29.34
N LEU A 100 24.44 -77.14 -28.06
CA LEU A 100 24.39 -76.16 -26.96
C LEU A 100 25.67 -75.33 -26.87
N HIS A 101 26.84 -75.97 -26.96
CA HIS A 101 28.12 -75.29 -26.95
C HIS A 101 28.25 -74.28 -28.10
N ASP A 102 27.88 -74.68 -29.32
CA ASP A 102 27.90 -73.81 -30.52
C ASP A 102 26.93 -72.63 -30.41
N SER A 103 25.88 -72.75 -29.58
CA SER A 103 24.95 -71.65 -29.27
C SER A 103 25.51 -70.64 -28.24
N GLY A 104 26.73 -70.88 -27.73
CA GLY A 104 27.41 -70.02 -26.77
C GLY A 104 27.21 -70.42 -25.30
N MET A 105 26.52 -71.53 -25.01
CA MET A 105 26.39 -72.05 -23.65
C MET A 105 27.73 -72.67 -23.19
N PRO A 106 28.34 -72.20 -22.09
CA PRO A 106 29.52 -72.86 -21.54
C PRO A 106 29.16 -74.25 -21.03
N ILE A 107 29.99 -75.25 -21.36
CA ILE A 107 29.76 -76.65 -20.95
C ILE A 107 31.04 -77.25 -20.37
N VAL A 108 30.94 -77.82 -19.18
CA VAL A 108 31.99 -78.64 -18.58
C VAL A 108 31.60 -80.11 -18.72
N VAL A 109 32.39 -80.89 -19.44
CA VAL A 109 32.22 -82.35 -19.52
C VAL A 109 33.04 -83.00 -18.41
N PHE A 110 32.51 -84.03 -17.77
CA PHE A 110 33.27 -84.71 -16.72
C PHE A 110 33.05 -86.21 -16.67
N ASP A 111 34.06 -86.91 -16.15
CA ASP A 111 34.13 -88.36 -15.97
C ASP A 111 34.01 -89.18 -17.29
N ARG A 112 32.84 -89.15 -17.94
CA ARG A 112 32.63 -89.75 -19.26
C ARG A 112 32.97 -88.76 -20.37
N GLU A 113 33.60 -89.25 -21.43
CA GLU A 113 34.06 -88.41 -22.54
C GLU A 113 32.99 -88.26 -23.64
N ALA A 114 32.93 -87.07 -24.24
CA ALA A 114 32.21 -86.85 -25.49
C ALA A 114 32.98 -87.44 -26.68
N SER A 115 32.28 -87.78 -27.76
CA SER A 115 32.90 -88.41 -28.95
C SER A 115 33.75 -87.45 -29.80
N GLU A 116 33.62 -86.14 -29.58
CA GLU A 116 34.45 -85.08 -30.16
C GLU A 116 34.61 -83.94 -29.14
N LYS A 117 35.65 -83.11 -29.30
CA LYS A 117 35.92 -81.97 -28.41
C LYS A 117 34.94 -80.81 -28.71
N CYS A 118 33.79 -80.81 -28.03
CA CYS A 118 32.70 -79.84 -28.21
C CYS A 118 32.22 -79.24 -26.87
N TYR A 119 33.16 -78.87 -26.01
CA TYR A 119 32.92 -78.38 -24.65
C TYR A 119 33.95 -77.31 -24.27
N SER A 120 33.65 -76.54 -23.22
CA SER A 120 34.51 -75.48 -22.71
C SER A 120 35.66 -76.02 -21.87
N ALA A 121 35.40 -77.05 -21.05
CA ALA A 121 36.43 -77.76 -20.31
C ALA A 121 36.05 -79.22 -20.05
N PHE A 122 37.06 -80.06 -19.80
CA PHE A 122 36.94 -81.44 -19.37
C PHE A 122 37.63 -81.68 -18.04
N VAL A 123 37.03 -82.52 -17.20
CA VAL A 123 37.61 -83.02 -15.94
C VAL A 123 37.35 -84.51 -15.82
N GLY A 124 38.39 -85.32 -15.75
CA GLY A 124 38.25 -86.77 -15.58
C GLY A 124 39.52 -87.40 -15.09
N ALA A 125 39.51 -88.71 -14.85
CA ALA A 125 40.71 -89.47 -14.53
C ALA A 125 41.13 -90.35 -15.70
N ASP A 126 42.41 -90.74 -15.73
CA ASP A 126 42.95 -91.61 -16.77
C ASP A 126 42.50 -93.07 -16.55
N ASN A 127 41.36 -93.40 -17.15
CA ASN A 127 40.77 -94.74 -17.09
C ASN A 127 41.66 -95.83 -17.70
N HIS A 128 42.56 -95.50 -18.62
CA HIS A 128 43.48 -96.48 -19.19
C HIS A 128 44.57 -96.84 -18.18
N ASP A 129 45.18 -95.84 -17.55
CA ASP A 129 46.18 -96.05 -16.49
C ASP A 129 45.60 -96.75 -15.25
N ILE A 130 44.31 -96.58 -14.95
CA ILE A 130 43.62 -97.39 -13.92
C ILE A 130 43.62 -98.87 -14.29
N GLY A 131 43.31 -99.20 -15.54
CA GLY A 131 43.36 -100.57 -16.06
C GLY A 131 44.77 -101.16 -15.95
N VAL A 132 45.78 -100.39 -16.36
CA VAL A 132 47.21 -100.74 -16.26
C VAL A 132 47.58 -101.04 -14.80
N LYS A 133 47.26 -100.14 -13.88
CA LYS A 133 47.56 -100.31 -12.45
C LYS A 133 46.80 -101.47 -11.81
N ALA A 134 45.54 -101.69 -12.19
CA ALA A 134 44.76 -102.83 -11.73
C ALA A 134 45.39 -104.16 -12.18
N ALA A 135 45.87 -104.23 -13.41
CA ALA A 135 46.60 -105.40 -13.91
C ALA A 135 47.94 -105.61 -13.19
N GLN A 136 48.72 -104.55 -12.99
CA GLN A 136 49.98 -104.60 -12.23
C GLN A 136 49.75 -105.07 -10.78
N TYR A 137 48.69 -104.58 -10.14
CA TYR A 137 48.33 -105.01 -8.79
C TYR A 137 47.83 -106.45 -8.74
N ALA A 138 47.05 -106.90 -9.73
CA ALA A 138 46.64 -108.30 -9.85
C ALA A 138 47.86 -109.24 -9.88
N LEU A 139 48.92 -108.87 -10.61
CA LEU A 139 50.18 -109.62 -10.68
C LEU A 139 50.94 -109.67 -9.34
N LEU A 140 50.78 -108.66 -8.50
CA LEU A 140 51.37 -108.61 -7.15
C LEU A 140 50.62 -109.44 -6.12
N LEU A 141 49.34 -109.79 -6.36
CA LEU A 141 48.49 -110.47 -5.37
C LEU A 141 48.79 -111.96 -5.20
N SER A 142 49.42 -112.61 -6.18
CA SER A 142 49.81 -114.02 -6.10
C SER A 142 51.01 -114.34 -6.99
N ASP A 143 51.87 -115.24 -6.49
CA ASP A 143 53.00 -115.82 -7.23
C ASP A 143 52.63 -117.01 -8.13
N GLU A 144 51.37 -117.44 -8.10
CA GLU A 144 50.81 -118.52 -8.93
C GLU A 144 50.32 -118.00 -10.31
N GLU A 145 49.94 -118.93 -11.20
CA GLU A 145 49.31 -118.59 -12.49
C GLU A 145 47.94 -117.93 -12.24
N LEU A 146 47.71 -116.77 -12.84
CA LEU A 146 46.49 -115.99 -12.66
C LEU A 146 45.46 -116.35 -13.73
N ASN A 147 44.34 -116.92 -13.32
CA ASN A 147 43.17 -117.15 -14.16
C ASN A 147 42.13 -116.08 -13.84
N ILE A 148 41.96 -115.14 -14.76
CA ILE A 148 41.24 -113.89 -14.51
C ILE A 148 39.85 -113.93 -15.16
N LEU A 149 38.85 -113.53 -14.40
CA LEU A 149 37.54 -113.09 -14.91
C LEU A 149 37.50 -111.56 -14.93
N GLU A 150 37.33 -110.99 -16.11
CA GLU A 150 37.09 -109.55 -16.25
C GLU A 150 35.60 -109.24 -16.41
N ILE A 151 35.05 -108.44 -15.49
CA ILE A 151 33.68 -107.94 -15.53
C ILE A 151 33.71 -106.47 -15.92
N THR A 152 33.31 -106.21 -17.16
CA THR A 152 33.35 -104.90 -17.81
C THR A 152 32.10 -104.08 -17.54
N GLY A 153 32.23 -102.74 -17.59
CA GLY A 153 31.09 -101.83 -17.53
C GLY A 153 30.19 -101.86 -18.79
N LEU A 154 29.29 -100.89 -18.92
CA LEU A 154 28.37 -100.79 -20.07
C LEU A 154 29.13 -100.75 -21.41
N PRO A 155 28.85 -101.69 -22.35
CA PRO A 155 29.47 -101.70 -23.68
C PRO A 155 29.16 -100.40 -24.45
N GLY A 156 30.19 -99.61 -24.74
CA GLY A 156 30.05 -98.31 -25.43
C GLY A 156 30.36 -97.09 -24.56
N SER A 157 30.53 -97.26 -23.24
CA SER A 157 31.05 -96.22 -22.36
C SER A 157 32.59 -96.12 -22.43
N THR A 158 33.14 -94.91 -22.49
CA THR A 158 34.59 -94.70 -22.62
C THR A 158 35.41 -95.23 -21.43
N PRO A 159 34.93 -95.18 -20.17
CA PRO A 159 35.67 -95.76 -19.04
C PRO A 159 35.84 -97.27 -19.16
N ALA A 160 34.79 -98.01 -19.53
CA ALA A 160 34.86 -99.47 -19.67
C ALA A 160 35.85 -99.87 -20.78
N MET A 161 35.84 -99.15 -21.91
CA MET A 161 36.77 -99.41 -23.01
C MET A 161 38.23 -99.14 -22.60
N LYS A 162 38.49 -98.01 -21.95
CA LYS A 162 39.86 -97.62 -21.55
C LYS A 162 40.41 -98.51 -20.43
N ARG A 163 39.63 -98.78 -19.36
CA ARG A 163 40.00 -99.69 -18.26
C ARG A 163 40.33 -101.08 -18.81
N GLY A 164 39.47 -101.62 -19.67
CA GLY A 164 39.73 -102.91 -20.31
C GLY A 164 41.00 -102.91 -21.16
N SER A 165 41.20 -101.88 -22.00
CA SER A 165 42.39 -101.81 -22.87
C SER A 165 43.71 -101.75 -22.09
N GLY A 166 43.78 -100.96 -21.00
CA GLY A 166 44.99 -100.86 -20.18
C GLY A 166 45.25 -102.12 -19.38
N PHE A 167 44.19 -102.81 -18.95
CA PHE A 167 44.31 -104.11 -18.30
C PHE A 167 44.83 -105.19 -19.28
N ASP A 168 44.26 -105.23 -20.49
CA ASP A 168 44.66 -106.17 -21.56
C ASP A 168 46.13 -105.98 -21.98
N GLU A 169 46.62 -104.73 -22.02
CA GLU A 169 48.01 -104.37 -22.35
C GLU A 169 49.01 -105.07 -21.42
N VAL A 170 48.88 -104.86 -20.11
CA VAL A 170 49.79 -105.43 -19.10
C VAL A 170 49.69 -106.95 -19.03
N MET A 171 48.49 -107.51 -19.24
CA MET A 171 48.27 -108.96 -19.21
C MET A 171 48.88 -109.66 -20.42
N THR A 172 48.92 -109.00 -21.58
CA THR A 172 49.53 -109.54 -22.80
C THR A 172 51.07 -109.54 -22.75
N GLU A 173 51.67 -108.56 -22.07
CA GLU A 173 53.14 -108.41 -21.98
C GLU A 173 53.81 -109.40 -21.00
N ASN A 174 53.07 -110.00 -20.05
CA ASN A 174 53.63 -110.72 -18.90
C ASN A 174 53.97 -112.22 -19.09
N GLY A 175 54.44 -112.62 -20.27
CA GLY A 175 55.17 -113.89 -20.46
C GLY A 175 54.43 -115.19 -20.08
N GLY A 176 53.10 -115.17 -19.99
CA GLY A 176 52.25 -116.35 -19.72
C GLY A 176 51.92 -116.65 -18.26
N ARG A 177 52.27 -115.78 -17.29
CA ARG A 177 51.89 -115.94 -15.87
C ARG A 177 50.41 -115.60 -15.59
N ALA A 178 49.74 -114.88 -16.49
CA ALA A 178 48.35 -114.50 -16.33
C ALA A 178 47.56 -114.76 -17.62
N ARG A 179 46.33 -115.23 -17.48
CA ARG A 179 45.40 -115.54 -18.56
C ARG A 179 44.00 -115.03 -18.22
N ILE A 180 43.43 -114.24 -19.11
CA ILE A 180 42.01 -113.89 -19.05
C ILE A 180 41.20 -115.10 -19.54
N VAL A 181 40.49 -115.76 -18.62
CA VAL A 181 39.68 -116.96 -18.90
C VAL A 181 38.34 -116.58 -19.53
N ALA A 182 37.73 -115.50 -19.04
CA ALA A 182 36.46 -114.99 -19.54
C ALA A 182 36.36 -113.46 -19.34
N LYS A 183 35.61 -112.82 -20.24
CA LYS A 183 35.26 -111.40 -20.18
C LYS A 183 33.75 -111.26 -20.40
N ALA A 184 33.07 -110.58 -19.49
CA ALA A 184 31.61 -110.38 -19.55
C ALA A 184 31.23 -108.95 -19.18
N ALA A 185 30.05 -108.49 -19.62
CA ALA A 185 29.53 -107.16 -19.29
C ALA A 185 28.62 -107.25 -18.05
N GLY A 186 28.98 -106.52 -16.99
CA GLY A 186 28.17 -106.33 -15.78
C GLY A 186 27.44 -104.98 -15.75
N ASN A 187 27.52 -104.19 -16.82
CA ASN A 187 26.75 -102.95 -17.04
C ASN A 187 26.75 -101.97 -15.84
N TRP A 188 27.87 -101.88 -15.12
CA TRP A 188 28.07 -101.04 -13.94
C TRP A 188 27.22 -101.36 -12.69
N ASN A 189 26.43 -102.44 -12.71
CA ASN A 189 25.48 -102.77 -11.63
C ASN A 189 25.74 -104.14 -10.98
N TYR A 190 25.19 -104.31 -9.77
CA TYR A 190 25.41 -105.50 -8.96
C TYR A 190 24.74 -106.74 -9.56
N GLU A 191 23.49 -106.61 -9.99
CA GLU A 191 22.63 -107.70 -10.43
C GLU A 191 23.20 -108.42 -11.67
N ASP A 192 23.60 -107.64 -12.68
CA ASP A 192 24.19 -108.15 -13.90
C ASP A 192 25.55 -108.80 -13.62
N ALA A 193 26.40 -108.14 -12.80
CA ALA A 193 27.70 -108.69 -12.42
C ALA A 193 27.61 -109.99 -11.64
N PHE A 194 26.67 -110.08 -10.68
CA PHE A 194 26.39 -111.32 -9.94
C PHE A 194 25.96 -112.42 -10.90
N ALA A 195 25.01 -112.14 -11.81
CA ALA A 195 24.48 -113.12 -12.74
C ALA A 195 25.55 -113.66 -13.70
N VAL A 196 26.39 -112.79 -14.27
CA VAL A 196 27.47 -113.24 -15.18
C VAL A 196 28.58 -113.98 -14.43
N ALA A 197 28.95 -113.53 -13.23
CA ALA A 197 29.95 -114.19 -12.40
C ALA A 197 29.48 -115.58 -11.95
N ASP A 198 28.24 -115.71 -11.49
CA ASP A 198 27.62 -117.00 -11.10
C ASP A 198 27.64 -117.99 -12.27
N SER A 199 27.25 -117.54 -13.47
CA SER A 199 27.27 -118.40 -14.66
C SER A 199 28.67 -118.83 -15.08
N ILE A 200 29.67 -117.95 -14.97
CA ILE A 200 31.03 -118.25 -15.42
C ILE A 200 31.76 -119.13 -14.40
N LEU A 201 31.66 -118.82 -13.10
CA LEU A 201 32.31 -119.58 -12.03
C LEU A 201 31.71 -120.99 -11.86
N ALA A 202 30.47 -121.21 -12.31
CA ALA A 202 29.89 -122.54 -12.41
C ALA A 202 30.64 -123.46 -13.40
N VAL A 203 31.25 -122.89 -14.44
CA VAL A 203 31.95 -123.63 -15.52
C VAL A 203 33.47 -123.57 -15.33
N HIS A 204 33.99 -122.43 -14.90
CA HIS A 204 35.42 -122.13 -14.79
C HIS A 204 35.85 -121.96 -13.33
N GLN A 205 36.05 -123.07 -12.62
CA GLN A 205 36.47 -123.06 -11.21
C GLN A 205 37.96 -122.75 -11.04
N GLU A 206 38.74 -122.75 -12.12
CA GLU A 206 40.16 -122.40 -12.13
C GLU A 206 40.43 -120.90 -11.93
N ILE A 207 39.40 -120.05 -12.06
CA ILE A 207 39.50 -118.60 -11.87
C ILE A 207 39.88 -118.30 -10.42
N ASN A 208 40.95 -117.53 -10.22
CA ASN A 208 41.46 -117.14 -8.90
C ASN A 208 41.57 -115.61 -8.72
N VAL A 209 41.34 -114.84 -9.79
CA VAL A 209 41.26 -113.37 -9.74
C VAL A 209 40.02 -112.88 -10.49
N ILE A 210 39.31 -111.93 -9.91
CA ILE A 210 38.23 -111.19 -10.59
C ILE A 210 38.65 -109.71 -10.66
N TYR A 211 38.69 -109.16 -11.87
CA TYR A 211 38.79 -107.73 -12.08
C TYR A 211 37.43 -107.19 -12.53
N ALA A 212 36.80 -106.38 -11.68
CA ALA A 212 35.55 -105.71 -12.01
C ALA A 212 35.83 -104.22 -12.25
N HIS A 213 35.27 -103.67 -13.34
CA HIS A 213 35.49 -102.27 -13.69
C HIS A 213 34.89 -101.30 -12.68
N ASN A 214 34.03 -101.70 -11.75
CA ASN A 214 33.68 -100.90 -10.59
C ASN A 214 33.42 -101.73 -9.32
N ASP A 215 33.26 -101.06 -8.17
CA ASP A 215 33.09 -101.71 -6.87
C ASP A 215 31.75 -102.43 -6.71
N ARG A 216 30.66 -101.90 -7.29
CA ARG A 216 29.35 -102.57 -7.24
C ARG A 216 29.39 -103.93 -7.94
N MET A 217 30.01 -103.98 -9.12
CA MET A 217 30.22 -105.22 -9.86
C MET A 217 31.20 -106.14 -9.11
N ALA A 218 32.25 -105.59 -8.48
CA ALA A 218 33.19 -106.35 -7.67
C ALA A 218 32.51 -107.07 -6.49
N ILE A 219 31.61 -106.37 -5.79
CA ILE A 219 30.83 -106.93 -4.67
C ILE A 219 29.87 -108.01 -5.18
N GLY A 220 29.16 -107.79 -6.30
CA GLY A 220 28.31 -108.80 -6.92
C GLY A 220 29.08 -110.07 -7.31
N ALA A 221 30.26 -109.90 -7.89
CA ALA A 221 31.14 -111.01 -8.22
C ALA A 221 31.70 -111.75 -7.00
N SER A 222 31.99 -111.02 -5.91
CA SER A 222 32.40 -111.60 -4.62
C SER A 222 31.33 -112.51 -4.03
N ASP A 223 30.07 -112.07 -4.05
CA ASP A 223 28.97 -112.86 -3.53
C ASP A 223 28.70 -114.11 -4.39
N ALA A 224 28.87 -114.00 -5.71
CA ALA A 224 28.84 -115.16 -6.61
C ALA A 224 29.99 -116.14 -6.28
N ALA A 225 31.22 -115.67 -6.09
CA ALA A 225 32.36 -116.52 -5.70
C ALA A 225 32.13 -117.23 -4.35
N LYS A 226 31.57 -116.52 -3.36
CA LYS A 226 31.18 -117.11 -2.06
C LYS A 226 30.12 -118.19 -2.21
N LYS A 227 29.11 -117.97 -3.08
CA LYS A 227 28.06 -118.97 -3.37
C LYS A 227 28.63 -120.26 -3.95
N HIS A 228 29.68 -120.18 -4.77
CA HIS A 228 30.42 -121.34 -5.28
C HIS A 228 31.44 -121.93 -4.29
N GLY A 229 31.57 -121.38 -3.08
CA GLY A 229 32.47 -121.87 -2.04
C GLY A 229 33.95 -121.52 -2.25
N ILE A 230 34.27 -120.59 -3.15
CA ILE A 230 35.64 -120.14 -3.42
C ILE A 230 36.04 -119.12 -2.36
N LYS A 231 36.93 -119.50 -1.44
CA LYS A 231 37.27 -118.69 -0.25
C LYS A 231 38.43 -117.71 -0.43
N ASP A 232 39.35 -117.97 -1.35
CA ASP A 232 40.57 -117.16 -1.54
C ASP A 232 40.59 -116.41 -2.89
N MET A 233 39.39 -116.08 -3.41
CA MET A 233 39.26 -115.29 -4.64
C MET A 233 39.84 -113.88 -4.42
N LYS A 234 40.78 -113.46 -5.27
CA LYS A 234 41.29 -112.09 -5.25
C LYS A 234 40.41 -111.20 -6.12
N ILE A 235 39.81 -110.17 -5.54
CA ILE A 235 38.82 -109.34 -6.24
C ILE A 235 39.28 -107.89 -6.23
N ILE A 236 39.41 -107.32 -7.42
CA ILE A 236 39.83 -105.93 -7.64
C ILE A 236 38.63 -105.17 -8.20
N GLY A 237 38.22 -104.14 -7.46
CA GLY A 237 37.25 -103.14 -7.91
C GLY A 237 37.91 -101.82 -8.32
N VAL A 238 37.06 -100.88 -8.72
CA VAL A 238 37.42 -99.50 -9.03
C VAL A 238 36.25 -98.63 -8.55
N ASP A 239 36.55 -97.48 -7.98
CA ASP A 239 35.67 -96.36 -7.58
C ASP A 239 36.19 -95.83 -6.25
N GLY A 240 36.37 -96.73 -5.27
CA GLY A 240 36.95 -96.39 -3.98
C GLY A 240 36.17 -95.30 -3.27
N VAL A 241 34.84 -95.37 -3.29
CA VAL A 241 33.98 -94.47 -2.52
C VAL A 241 33.69 -95.02 -1.11
N PRO A 242 33.54 -94.15 -0.08
CA PRO A 242 33.39 -94.58 1.30
C PRO A 242 32.22 -95.56 1.56
N SER A 243 31.07 -95.36 0.91
CA SER A 243 29.85 -96.14 1.17
C SER A 243 29.86 -97.55 0.60
N THR A 244 30.66 -97.81 -0.44
CA THR A 244 30.75 -99.11 -1.12
C THR A 244 32.18 -99.63 -1.14
N GLY A 245 33.04 -99.14 -2.03
CA GLY A 245 34.40 -99.65 -2.26
C GLY A 245 35.27 -99.77 -1.03
N LEU A 246 35.50 -98.65 -0.33
CA LEU A 246 36.37 -98.62 0.86
C LEU A 246 35.83 -99.53 1.95
N LYS A 247 34.52 -99.48 2.18
CA LYS A 247 33.85 -100.34 3.16
C LYS A 247 33.95 -101.81 2.79
N ALA A 248 33.76 -102.16 1.52
CA ALA A 248 33.88 -103.53 1.04
C ALA A 248 35.32 -104.07 1.17
N VAL A 249 36.35 -103.22 1.01
CA VAL A 249 37.74 -103.59 1.30
C VAL A 249 37.98 -103.75 2.80
N ALA A 250 37.51 -102.81 3.64
CA ALA A 250 37.65 -102.86 5.09
C ALA A 250 36.96 -104.11 5.70
N ASP A 251 35.75 -104.42 5.23
CA ASP A 251 34.96 -105.59 5.62
C ASP A 251 35.51 -106.90 5.03
N GLY A 252 36.50 -106.84 4.12
CA GLY A 252 37.12 -108.00 3.48
C GLY A 252 36.23 -108.68 2.43
N VAL A 253 35.24 -107.97 1.88
CA VAL A 253 34.36 -108.44 0.79
C VAL A 253 35.10 -108.46 -0.55
N ILE A 254 35.93 -107.46 -0.82
CA ILE A 254 36.82 -107.41 -1.99
C ILE A 254 38.27 -107.17 -1.52
N THR A 255 39.25 -107.56 -2.33
CA THR A 255 40.67 -107.53 -1.94
C THR A 255 41.27 -106.13 -2.03
N ALA A 256 40.94 -105.40 -3.08
CA ALA A 256 41.36 -104.02 -3.26
C ALA A 256 40.39 -103.27 -4.16
N THR A 257 40.43 -101.95 -4.08
CA THR A 257 39.79 -101.06 -5.06
C THR A 257 40.74 -99.93 -5.44
N PHE A 258 40.61 -99.42 -6.67
CA PHE A 258 41.33 -98.22 -7.10
C PHE A 258 40.44 -97.00 -6.93
N LEU A 259 40.95 -95.97 -6.24
CA LEU A 259 40.20 -94.75 -6.00
C LEU A 259 39.94 -94.00 -7.32
N TYR A 260 38.69 -93.92 -7.73
CA TYR A 260 38.29 -93.11 -8.87
C TYR A 260 37.80 -91.76 -8.33
N PRO A 261 38.61 -90.68 -8.48
CA PRO A 261 38.34 -89.42 -7.81
C PRO A 261 37.05 -88.76 -8.34
N THR A 262 36.16 -88.36 -7.43
CA THR A 262 34.91 -87.64 -7.70
C THR A 262 35.13 -86.16 -8.03
N GLU A 263 35.94 -85.47 -7.21
CA GLU A 263 36.40 -84.08 -7.41
C GLU A 263 35.27 -83.08 -7.74
N GLY A 264 34.12 -83.22 -7.07
CA GLY A 264 32.98 -82.32 -7.24
C GLY A 264 33.29 -80.86 -6.91
N SER A 265 34.16 -80.61 -5.91
CA SER A 265 34.61 -79.26 -5.57
C SER A 265 35.44 -78.60 -6.67
N LEU A 266 36.26 -79.38 -7.39
CA LEU A 266 37.03 -78.91 -8.55
C LEU A 266 36.10 -78.58 -9.72
N LEU A 267 35.09 -79.42 -9.97
CA LEU A 267 34.08 -79.18 -11.00
C LEU A 267 33.31 -77.88 -10.74
N PHE A 268 32.86 -77.67 -9.51
CA PHE A 268 32.17 -76.43 -9.11
C PHE A 268 33.05 -75.20 -9.34
N ARG A 269 34.29 -75.21 -8.82
CA ARG A 269 35.22 -74.08 -8.95
C ARG A 269 35.58 -73.79 -10.40
N LYS A 270 35.73 -74.82 -11.23
CA LYS A 270 35.99 -74.65 -12.66
C LYS A 270 34.80 -74.04 -13.38
N ALA A 271 33.58 -74.50 -13.10
CA ALA A 271 32.38 -73.91 -13.67
C ALA A 271 32.24 -72.43 -13.28
N LEU A 272 32.48 -72.09 -12.02
CA LEU A 272 32.45 -70.71 -11.55
C LEU A 272 33.54 -69.85 -12.20
N ALA A 273 34.75 -70.38 -12.38
CA ALA A 273 35.83 -69.69 -13.08
C ALA A 273 35.46 -69.36 -14.54
N ILE A 274 34.81 -70.27 -15.24
CA ILE A 274 34.33 -70.06 -16.62
C ILE A 274 33.28 -68.96 -16.67
N VAL A 275 32.26 -69.01 -15.80
CA VAL A 275 31.21 -67.98 -15.75
C VAL A 275 31.80 -66.60 -15.41
N ASN A 276 32.75 -66.55 -14.48
CA ASN A 276 33.41 -65.30 -14.06
C ASN A 276 34.52 -64.82 -15.01
N GLY A 277 34.80 -65.53 -16.10
CA GLY A 277 35.88 -65.19 -17.04
C GLY A 277 37.30 -65.27 -16.44
N SER A 278 37.47 -66.04 -15.37
CA SER A 278 38.78 -66.28 -14.73
C SER A 278 39.60 -67.32 -15.51
N PRO A 279 40.94 -67.31 -15.44
CA PRO A 279 41.77 -68.33 -16.09
C PRO A 279 41.43 -69.74 -15.61
N PHE A 280 41.29 -70.69 -16.54
CA PHE A 280 41.05 -72.10 -16.25
C PHE A 280 41.81 -73.01 -17.23
N GLU A 281 42.04 -74.27 -16.84
CA GLU A 281 42.59 -75.30 -17.72
C GLU A 281 41.48 -76.00 -18.51
N GLU A 282 41.62 -76.08 -19.83
CA GLU A 282 40.65 -76.75 -20.71
C GLU A 282 40.55 -78.26 -20.42
N GLU A 283 41.67 -78.93 -20.17
CA GLU A 283 41.74 -80.37 -19.93
C GLU A 283 42.39 -80.60 -18.57
N THR A 284 41.65 -81.17 -17.61
CA THR A 284 42.24 -81.59 -16.34
C THR A 284 42.08 -83.08 -16.17
N ILE A 285 43.19 -83.80 -16.36
CA ILE A 285 43.29 -85.23 -16.08
C ILE A 285 43.81 -85.41 -14.67
N ILE A 286 42.94 -85.89 -13.78
CA ILE A 286 43.28 -86.17 -12.39
C ILE A 286 44.20 -87.40 -12.40
N THR A 287 45.47 -87.20 -12.01
CA THR A 287 46.49 -88.24 -12.06
C THR A 287 46.19 -89.36 -11.06
N THR A 288 46.53 -90.57 -11.47
CA THR A 288 45.83 -91.84 -11.23
C THR A 288 46.18 -92.55 -9.90
N PRO A 289 45.48 -93.61 -9.46
CA PRO A 289 44.96 -93.74 -8.10
C PRO A 289 45.90 -94.41 -7.11
N THR A 290 45.68 -94.06 -5.85
CA THR A 290 46.09 -94.88 -4.71
C THR A 290 45.26 -96.16 -4.69
N VAL A 291 45.91 -97.31 -4.69
CA VAL A 291 45.23 -98.58 -4.40
C VAL A 291 44.75 -98.56 -2.95
N VAL A 292 43.50 -98.90 -2.75
CA VAL A 292 42.89 -99.05 -1.43
C VAL A 292 42.89 -100.54 -1.09
N THR A 293 43.62 -100.88 -0.05
CA THR A 293 43.73 -102.24 0.49
C THR A 293 43.29 -102.23 1.94
N LYS A 294 43.23 -103.40 2.56
CA LYS A 294 42.89 -103.50 3.99
C LYS A 294 43.83 -102.67 4.89
N ASP A 295 45.07 -102.42 4.45
CA ASP A 295 46.08 -101.67 5.22
C ASP A 295 45.75 -100.17 5.33
N ASN A 296 45.00 -99.59 4.38
CA ASN A 296 44.68 -98.16 4.36
C ASN A 296 43.17 -97.85 4.37
N ALA A 297 42.29 -98.83 4.12
CA ALA A 297 40.85 -98.62 4.04
C ALA A 297 40.23 -98.08 5.34
N GLU A 298 40.59 -98.62 6.50
CA GLU A 298 40.06 -98.14 7.80
C GLU A 298 40.43 -96.68 8.06
N LEU A 299 41.68 -96.29 7.77
CA LEU A 299 42.13 -94.89 7.93
C LEU A 299 41.35 -93.96 7.00
N MET A 300 41.12 -94.35 5.75
CA MET A 300 40.36 -93.55 4.80
C MET A 300 38.88 -93.40 5.21
N LEU A 301 38.27 -94.44 5.77
CA LEU A 301 36.90 -94.36 6.32
C LEU A 301 36.83 -93.43 7.54
N MET A 302 37.82 -93.46 8.43
CA MET A 302 37.89 -92.50 9.55
C MET A 302 38.04 -91.06 9.07
N LEU A 303 38.85 -90.81 8.03
CA LEU A 303 39.00 -89.49 7.43
C LEU A 303 37.69 -88.99 6.80
N ASP A 304 36.96 -89.84 6.07
CA ASP A 304 35.65 -89.50 5.53
C ASP A 304 34.66 -89.13 6.64
N GLN A 305 34.61 -89.92 7.72
CA GLN A 305 33.75 -89.63 8.87
C GLN A 305 34.05 -88.25 9.50
N GLU A 306 35.32 -87.88 9.61
CA GLU A 306 35.72 -86.57 10.12
C GLU A 306 35.35 -85.43 9.15
N ILE A 307 35.54 -85.62 7.84
CA ILE A 307 35.10 -84.66 6.81
C ILE A 307 33.58 -84.43 6.89
N GLN A 308 32.80 -85.50 7.08
CA GLN A 308 31.34 -85.40 7.23
C GLN A 308 30.94 -84.72 8.55
N ASN A 309 31.69 -84.93 9.63
CA ASN A 309 31.50 -84.21 10.90
C ASN A 309 31.77 -82.71 10.74
N GLU A 310 32.89 -82.32 10.13
CA GLU A 310 33.24 -80.92 9.86
C GLU A 310 32.22 -80.26 8.92
N THR A 311 31.78 -80.96 7.87
CA THR A 311 30.73 -80.48 6.97
C THR A 311 29.43 -80.16 7.72
N ARG A 312 29.02 -81.02 8.67
CA ARG A 312 27.86 -80.77 9.54
C ARG A 312 28.05 -79.53 10.43
N LYS A 313 29.26 -79.31 10.96
CA LYS A 313 29.58 -78.09 11.75
C LYS A 313 29.47 -76.84 10.88
N VAL A 314 30.04 -76.86 9.67
CA VAL A 314 29.96 -75.73 8.72
C VAL A 314 28.52 -75.40 8.36
N LYS A 315 27.68 -76.40 8.03
CA LYS A 315 26.24 -76.19 7.77
C LYS A 315 25.53 -75.55 8.97
N THR A 316 25.82 -76.01 10.17
CA THR A 316 25.23 -75.44 11.41
C THR A 316 25.68 -73.99 11.61
N LEU A 317 26.96 -73.69 11.42
CA LEU A 317 27.51 -72.34 11.53
C LEU A 317 26.89 -71.41 10.49
N LYS A 318 26.75 -71.84 9.22
CA LYS A 318 26.08 -71.05 8.19
C LYS A 318 24.64 -70.72 8.58
N GLY A 319 23.87 -71.72 9.02
CA GLY A 319 22.49 -71.49 9.48
C GLY A 319 22.40 -70.50 10.64
N GLN A 320 23.34 -70.55 11.59
CA GLN A 320 23.43 -69.55 12.66
C GLN A 320 23.77 -68.15 12.14
N VAL A 321 24.74 -68.04 11.23
CA VAL A 321 25.13 -66.77 10.61
C VAL A 321 23.96 -66.15 9.85
N ASP A 322 23.24 -66.94 9.07
CA ASP A 322 22.05 -66.49 8.32
C ASP A 322 20.95 -66.02 9.29
N GLU A 323 20.72 -66.74 10.40
CA GLU A 323 19.78 -66.34 11.45
C GLU A 323 20.23 -65.03 12.13
N TYR A 324 21.52 -64.87 12.42
CA TYR A 324 22.08 -63.64 12.98
C TYR A 324 21.89 -62.46 12.02
N TRP A 325 22.19 -62.62 10.73
CA TRP A 325 21.99 -61.57 9.72
C TRP A 325 20.53 -61.19 9.60
N SER A 326 19.63 -62.18 9.57
CA SER A 326 18.18 -61.95 9.53
C SER A 326 17.68 -61.17 10.75
N ARG A 327 18.11 -61.57 11.97
CA ARG A 327 17.79 -60.85 13.21
C ARG A 327 18.38 -59.45 13.23
N HIS A 328 19.63 -59.29 12.82
CA HIS A 328 20.31 -58.00 12.80
C HIS A 328 19.63 -57.04 11.82
N SER A 329 19.29 -57.52 10.62
CA SER A 329 18.56 -56.76 9.59
C SER A 329 17.17 -56.33 10.09
N ALA A 330 16.43 -57.24 10.74
CA ALA A 330 15.14 -56.92 11.33
C ALA A 330 15.27 -55.85 12.44
N GLN A 331 16.26 -55.98 13.34
CA GLN A 331 16.51 -55.01 14.41
C GLN A 331 16.90 -53.63 13.87
N THR A 332 17.80 -53.57 12.87
CA THR A 332 18.19 -52.29 12.25
C THR A 332 17.01 -51.65 11.52
N THR A 333 16.20 -52.43 10.82
CA THR A 333 14.98 -51.93 10.15
C THR A 333 13.99 -51.35 11.16
N VAL A 334 13.75 -52.04 12.28
CA VAL A 334 12.88 -51.54 13.37
C VAL A 334 13.47 -50.27 13.99
N LEU A 335 14.78 -50.24 14.27
CA LEU A 335 15.46 -49.06 14.83
C LEU A 335 15.31 -47.84 13.92
N TYR A 336 15.59 -47.97 12.62
CA TYR A 336 15.43 -46.88 11.66
C TYR A 336 13.97 -46.43 11.55
N SER A 337 13.03 -47.37 11.59
CA SER A 337 11.59 -47.05 11.61
C SER A 337 11.21 -46.24 12.84
N VAL A 338 11.69 -46.61 14.03
CA VAL A 338 11.44 -45.86 15.28
C VAL A 338 12.07 -44.46 15.23
N VAL A 339 13.31 -44.34 14.76
CA VAL A 339 13.98 -43.03 14.60
C VAL A 339 13.21 -42.15 13.62
N ALA A 340 12.76 -42.69 12.48
CA ALA A 340 11.95 -41.96 11.52
C ALA A 340 10.61 -41.48 12.12
N ILE A 341 9.92 -42.33 12.88
CA ILE A 341 8.69 -41.97 13.59
C ILE A 341 8.95 -40.86 14.61
N LEU A 342 10.02 -40.95 15.42
CA LEU A 342 10.38 -39.92 16.39
C LEU A 342 10.71 -38.58 15.72
N VAL A 343 11.42 -38.60 14.60
CA VAL A 343 11.70 -37.40 13.80
C VAL A 343 10.39 -36.81 13.28
N LEU A 344 9.50 -37.60 12.70
CA LEU A 344 8.19 -37.14 12.22
C LEU A 344 7.32 -36.56 13.35
N LEU A 345 7.29 -37.21 14.52
CA LEU A 345 6.59 -36.71 15.70
C LEU A 345 7.20 -35.41 16.21
N SER A 346 8.53 -35.27 16.22
CA SER A 346 9.21 -34.04 16.63
C SER A 346 8.91 -32.87 15.67
N ILE A 347 8.86 -33.13 14.36
CA ILE A 347 8.47 -32.15 13.34
C ILE A 347 7.00 -31.77 13.50
N LEU A 348 6.12 -32.74 13.70
CA LEU A 348 4.69 -32.51 13.96
C LEU A 348 4.50 -31.68 15.24
N PHE A 349 5.21 -32.02 16.32
CA PHE A 349 5.17 -31.29 17.58
C PHE A 349 5.67 -29.86 17.42
N TYR A 350 6.79 -29.65 16.72
CA TYR A 350 7.30 -28.32 16.39
C TYR A 350 6.30 -27.50 15.57
N MET A 351 5.67 -28.10 14.56
CA MET A 351 4.61 -27.47 13.76
C MET A 351 3.40 -27.10 14.61
N LEU A 352 2.95 -27.97 15.52
CA LEU A 352 1.87 -27.70 16.46
C LEU A 352 2.23 -26.57 17.42
N LEU A 353 3.46 -26.56 17.96
CA LEU A 353 3.95 -25.48 18.80
C LEU A 353 3.93 -24.16 18.03
N ARG A 354 4.54 -24.13 16.85
CA ARG A 354 4.59 -22.93 15.99
C ARG A 354 3.18 -22.44 15.65
N TYR A 355 2.26 -23.35 15.33
CA TYR A 355 0.86 -23.03 15.09
C TYR A 355 0.19 -22.45 16.34
N TYR A 356 0.40 -23.05 17.51
CA TYR A 356 -0.11 -22.55 18.79
C TYR A 356 0.39 -21.14 19.10
N TRP A 357 1.70 -20.89 18.98
CA TRP A 357 2.30 -19.57 19.20
C TRP A 357 1.80 -18.54 18.19
N ALA A 358 1.76 -18.87 16.89
CA ALA A 358 1.22 -17.98 15.86
C ALA A 358 -0.25 -17.63 16.13
N ARG A 359 -1.07 -18.62 16.49
CA ARG A 359 -2.48 -18.44 16.82
C ARG A 359 -2.65 -17.59 18.08
N LYS A 360 -1.81 -17.75 19.09
CA LYS A 360 -1.79 -16.90 20.30
C LYS A 360 -1.46 -15.45 19.96
N HIS A 361 -0.46 -15.20 19.12
CA HIS A 361 -0.12 -13.85 18.65
C HIS A 361 -1.24 -13.24 17.80
N HIS A 362 -1.85 -14.01 16.90
CA HIS A 362 -3.00 -13.55 16.11
C HIS A 362 -4.21 -13.23 17.00
N TYR A 363 -4.52 -14.07 17.99
CA TYR A 363 -5.60 -13.78 18.95
C TYR A 363 -5.33 -12.52 19.76
N ALA A 364 -4.09 -12.30 20.21
CA ALA A 364 -3.72 -11.08 20.93
C ALA A 364 -3.87 -9.83 20.03
N ALA A 365 -3.43 -9.90 18.77
CA ALA A 365 -3.56 -8.82 17.81
C ALA A 365 -5.03 -8.52 17.46
N ILE A 366 -5.85 -9.55 17.26
CA ILE A 366 -7.29 -9.40 17.00
C ILE A 366 -8.00 -8.80 18.22
N MET A 367 -7.65 -9.21 19.44
CA MET A 367 -8.22 -8.61 20.65
C MET A 367 -7.81 -7.16 20.83
N ALA A 368 -6.55 -6.81 20.55
CA ALA A 368 -6.09 -5.43 20.56
C ALA A 368 -6.82 -4.58 19.50
N GLN A 369 -6.99 -5.08 18.27
CA GLN A 369 -7.77 -4.42 17.23
C GLN A 369 -9.24 -4.28 17.59
N LYS A 370 -9.84 -5.32 18.18
CA LYS A 370 -11.24 -5.28 18.62
C LYS A 370 -11.44 -4.23 19.71
N GLN A 371 -10.55 -4.18 20.70
CA GLN A 371 -10.60 -3.20 21.77
C GLN A 371 -10.38 -1.77 21.25
N GLN A 372 -9.48 -1.59 20.28
CA GLN A 372 -9.28 -0.31 19.61
C GLN A 372 -10.51 0.10 18.79
N LEU A 373 -11.15 -0.84 18.11
CA LEU A 373 -12.37 -0.58 17.34
C LEU A 373 -13.55 -0.23 18.25
N GLU A 374 -13.70 -0.93 19.38
CA GLU A 374 -14.71 -0.61 20.39
C GLU A 374 -14.47 0.77 21.01
N GLN A 375 -13.22 1.15 21.28
CA GLN A 375 -12.87 2.51 21.71
C GLN A 375 -13.16 3.56 20.63
N GLN A 376 -12.84 3.28 19.37
CA GLN A 376 -13.16 4.18 18.25
C GLN A 376 -14.67 4.34 18.07
N GLN A 377 -15.45 3.26 18.17
CA GLN A 377 -16.90 3.31 18.13
C GLN A 377 -17.48 4.10 19.30
N ALA A 378 -17.01 3.87 20.53
CA ALA A 378 -17.45 4.63 21.70
C ALA A 378 -17.12 6.12 21.58
N THR A 379 -15.93 6.46 21.06
CA THR A 379 -15.50 7.85 20.83
C THR A 379 -16.30 8.51 19.71
N LEU A 380 -16.57 7.78 18.62
CA LEU A 380 -17.41 8.29 17.54
C LEU A 380 -18.84 8.55 18.01
N THR A 381 -19.42 7.61 18.75
CA THR A 381 -20.78 7.79 19.30
C THR A 381 -20.84 8.98 20.24
N SER A 382 -19.86 9.15 21.14
CA SER A 382 -19.82 10.31 22.05
C SER A 382 -19.60 11.63 21.31
N LEU A 383 -18.77 11.66 20.26
CA LEU A 383 -18.60 12.84 19.42
C LEU A 383 -19.87 13.18 18.64
N TYR A 384 -20.59 12.18 18.13
CA TYR A 384 -21.88 12.38 17.46
C TYR A 384 -22.93 12.92 18.42
N GLU A 385 -23.00 12.40 19.65
CA GLU A 385 -23.89 12.93 20.68
C GLU A 385 -23.52 14.37 21.05
N GLN A 386 -22.23 14.66 21.29
CA GLN A 386 -21.76 16.02 21.56
C GLN A 386 -22.05 16.98 20.40
N LEU A 387 -21.85 16.55 19.17
CA LEU A 387 -22.15 17.36 17.98
C LEU A 387 -23.65 17.61 17.87
N ARG A 388 -24.47 16.59 18.11
CA ARG A 388 -25.93 16.69 18.09
C ARG A 388 -26.43 17.63 19.19
N ASP A 389 -25.89 17.51 20.40
CA ASP A 389 -26.23 18.35 21.54
C ASP A 389 -25.77 19.79 21.33
N ALA A 390 -24.55 19.99 20.80
CA ALA A 390 -24.05 21.31 20.44
C ALA A 390 -24.92 21.95 19.34
N THR A 391 -25.33 21.17 18.33
CA THR A 391 -26.21 21.65 17.26
C THR A 391 -27.59 22.00 17.80
N GLN A 392 -28.18 21.14 18.63
CA GLN A 392 -29.49 21.37 19.24
C GLN A 392 -29.47 22.55 20.22
N SER A 393 -28.40 22.69 21.00
CA SER A 393 -28.18 23.82 21.91
C SER A 393 -28.03 25.12 21.12
N LYS A 394 -27.25 25.11 20.03
CA LYS A 394 -27.12 26.24 19.11
C LYS A 394 -28.46 26.65 18.50
N LEU A 395 -29.28 25.69 18.08
CA LEU A 395 -30.63 25.94 17.53
C LEU A 395 -31.61 26.50 18.57
N THR A 396 -31.55 25.98 19.80
CA THR A 396 -32.36 26.46 20.92
C THR A 396 -31.96 27.87 21.32
N PHE A 397 -30.65 28.16 21.34
CA PHE A 397 -30.10 29.49 21.56
C PHE A 397 -30.64 30.51 20.55
N PHE A 398 -30.57 30.24 19.24
CA PHE A 398 -31.11 31.17 18.23
C PHE A 398 -32.61 31.41 18.35
N THR A 399 -33.37 30.38 18.76
CA THR A 399 -34.81 30.50 19.00
C THR A 399 -35.10 31.45 20.15
N ASN A 400 -34.41 31.24 21.27
CA ASN A 400 -34.59 32.05 22.48
C ASN A 400 -34.13 33.48 22.22
N VAL A 401 -32.97 33.67 21.58
CA VAL A 401 -32.47 35.00 21.19
C VAL A 401 -33.46 35.73 20.28
N SER A 402 -34.06 35.05 19.30
CA SER A 402 -35.04 35.70 18.41
C SER A 402 -36.27 36.19 19.17
N HIS A 403 -36.76 35.40 20.13
CA HIS A 403 -37.87 35.78 21.01
C HIS A 403 -37.50 36.93 21.95
N ASP A 404 -36.31 36.85 22.54
CA ASP A 404 -35.77 37.83 23.47
C ASP A 404 -35.40 39.15 22.79
N LEU A 405 -35.12 39.16 21.48
CA LEU A 405 -34.94 40.36 20.67
C LEU A 405 -36.27 40.97 20.20
N ARG A 406 -37.27 40.13 19.88
CA ARG A 406 -38.59 40.62 19.44
C ARG A 406 -39.30 41.44 20.51
N THR A 407 -39.24 41.00 21.76
CA THR A 407 -39.95 41.63 22.88
C THR A 407 -39.50 43.08 23.13
N PRO A 408 -38.21 43.40 23.35
CA PRO A 408 -37.75 44.78 23.52
C PRO A 408 -37.93 45.60 22.24
N LEU A 409 -37.80 44.99 21.06
CA LEU A 409 -37.98 45.70 19.80
C LEU A 409 -39.43 46.14 19.59
N THR A 410 -40.40 45.31 20.02
CA THR A 410 -41.82 45.66 19.99
C THR A 410 -42.12 46.84 20.91
N LEU A 411 -41.47 46.90 22.08
CA LEU A 411 -41.58 48.02 23.03
C LEU A 411 -40.92 49.31 22.54
N ILE A 412 -39.96 49.23 21.60
CA ILE A 412 -39.32 50.40 20.98
C ILE A 412 -40.10 50.86 19.75
N ALA A 413 -40.67 49.94 18.97
CA ALA A 413 -41.36 50.23 17.71
C ALA A 413 -42.52 51.20 17.88
N GLU A 414 -43.43 50.92 18.80
CA GLU A 414 -44.65 51.73 18.97
C GLU A 414 -44.35 53.17 19.46
N PRO A 415 -43.53 53.40 20.50
CA PRO A 415 -43.16 54.77 20.89
C PRO A 415 -42.44 55.55 19.80
N VAL A 416 -41.57 54.91 19.02
CA VAL A 416 -40.86 55.56 17.91
C VAL A 416 -41.86 55.95 16.81
N ALA A 417 -42.77 55.05 16.43
CA ALA A 417 -43.82 55.33 15.45
C ALA A 417 -44.75 56.48 15.90
N GLN A 418 -45.08 56.55 17.19
CA GLN A 418 -45.84 57.67 17.76
C GLN A 418 -45.09 58.99 17.67
N MET A 419 -43.79 59.01 17.98
CA MET A 419 -42.96 60.21 17.85
C MET A 419 -42.83 60.66 16.39
N VAL A 420 -42.75 59.75 15.42
CA VAL A 420 -42.73 60.11 13.99
C VAL A 420 -44.01 60.83 13.54
N ARG A 421 -45.16 60.48 14.14
CA ARG A 421 -46.46 61.10 13.86
C ARG A 421 -46.74 62.36 14.69
N ALA A 422 -45.85 62.72 15.61
CA ALA A 422 -46.06 63.86 16.49
C ALA A 422 -45.74 65.19 15.76
N ASP A 423 -46.68 66.13 15.80
CA ASP A 423 -46.55 67.43 15.12
C ASP A 423 -45.66 68.45 15.89
N ASN A 424 -45.17 68.09 17.08
CA ASN A 424 -44.50 69.01 18.01
C ASN A 424 -42.97 68.80 18.14
N ILE A 425 -42.35 68.11 17.19
CA ILE A 425 -40.90 67.85 17.18
C ILE A 425 -40.18 68.74 16.15
N THR A 426 -38.93 69.09 16.44
CA THR A 426 -38.10 69.84 15.48
C THR A 426 -37.85 69.03 14.21
N PRO A 427 -37.57 69.66 13.05
CA PRO A 427 -37.24 68.96 11.82
C PRO A 427 -36.09 67.94 11.98
N GLN A 428 -35.08 68.29 12.78
CA GLN A 428 -33.95 67.43 13.13
C GLN A 428 -34.39 66.21 13.95
N GLN A 429 -35.21 66.41 14.99
CA GLN A 429 -35.77 65.31 15.78
C GLN A 429 -36.69 64.41 14.94
N SER A 430 -37.47 64.99 14.01
CA SER A 430 -38.31 64.23 13.07
C SER A 430 -37.47 63.35 12.16
N ALA A 431 -36.38 63.88 11.59
CA ALA A 431 -35.45 63.11 10.78
C ALA A 431 -34.82 61.95 11.58
N MET A 432 -34.41 62.19 12.83
CA MET A 432 -33.85 61.16 13.72
C MET A 432 -34.87 60.08 14.10
N MET A 433 -36.12 60.47 14.37
CA MET A 433 -37.19 59.52 14.71
C MET A 433 -37.61 58.69 13.50
N ARG A 434 -37.69 59.27 12.29
CA ARG A 434 -37.92 58.53 11.05
C ARG A 434 -36.80 57.53 10.76
N LEU A 435 -35.55 57.92 11.01
CA LEU A 435 -34.41 57.02 10.91
C LEU A 435 -34.49 55.87 11.93
N ALA A 436 -34.90 56.14 13.17
CA ALA A 436 -35.11 55.13 14.18
C ALA A 436 -36.25 54.15 13.81
N ASP A 437 -37.38 54.67 13.32
CA ASP A 437 -38.55 53.88 12.91
C ASP A 437 -38.19 52.92 11.77
N LYS A 438 -37.52 53.44 10.73
CA LYS A 438 -36.98 52.66 9.62
C LYS A 438 -36.10 51.50 10.12
N ASN A 439 -35.15 51.78 11.02
CA ASN A 439 -34.25 50.74 11.55
C ASN A 439 -34.98 49.70 12.41
N VAL A 440 -35.99 50.10 13.20
CA VAL A 440 -36.80 49.17 13.98
C VAL A 440 -37.62 48.23 13.07
N LYS A 441 -38.25 48.77 12.02
CA LYS A 441 -38.95 47.96 11.00
C LYS A 441 -38.00 46.96 10.32
N VAL A 442 -36.80 47.39 9.94
CA VAL A 442 -35.77 46.51 9.36
C VAL A 442 -35.41 45.37 10.33
N LEU A 443 -35.13 45.68 11.59
CA LEU A 443 -34.79 44.67 12.61
C LEU A 443 -35.94 43.68 12.86
N MET A 444 -37.18 44.16 12.93
CA MET A 444 -38.36 43.31 13.10
C MET A 444 -38.51 42.33 11.93
N ARG A 445 -38.32 42.81 10.69
CA ARG A 445 -38.32 41.96 9.49
C ARG A 445 -37.21 40.91 9.53
N LEU A 446 -35.99 41.29 9.92
CA LEU A 446 -34.86 40.36 10.03
C LEU A 446 -35.12 39.25 11.06
N ILE A 447 -35.64 39.59 12.23
CA ILE A 447 -36.03 38.61 13.26
C ILE A 447 -37.11 37.67 12.72
N ASN A 448 -38.10 38.20 12.02
CA ASN A 448 -39.17 37.38 11.43
C ASN A 448 -38.65 36.47 10.30
N GLN A 449 -37.70 36.92 9.48
CA GLN A 449 -37.05 36.10 8.45
C GLN A 449 -36.24 34.94 9.06
N ILE A 450 -35.47 35.19 10.14
CA ILE A 450 -34.82 34.14 10.92
C ILE A 450 -35.87 33.17 11.50
N LEU A 451 -36.98 33.75 11.95
CA LEU A 451 -38.17 33.10 12.45
C LEU A 451 -38.73 32.02 11.51
N ASP A 452 -39.01 32.47 10.30
CA ASP A 452 -39.61 31.69 9.22
C ASP A 452 -38.62 30.68 8.63
N PHE A 453 -37.34 31.02 8.58
CA PHE A 453 -36.27 30.06 8.27
C PHE A 453 -36.28 28.86 9.24
N ARG A 454 -36.35 29.12 10.55
CA ARG A 454 -36.39 28.06 11.58
C ARG A 454 -37.60 27.15 11.42
N LYS A 455 -38.75 27.71 11.03
CA LYS A 455 -39.97 26.93 10.77
C LYS A 455 -39.81 26.06 9.52
N ALA A 456 -39.23 26.60 8.45
CA ALA A 456 -38.94 25.85 7.23
C ALA A 456 -37.98 24.67 7.48
N GLU A 457 -36.88 24.89 8.20
CA GLU A 457 -35.86 23.84 8.42
C GLU A 457 -36.35 22.68 9.31
N ASN A 458 -37.23 22.96 10.27
CA ASN A 458 -37.82 21.94 11.14
C ASN A 458 -39.04 21.24 10.53
N GLY A 459 -39.39 21.54 9.27
CA GLY A 459 -40.62 21.05 8.64
C GLY A 459 -41.90 21.52 9.34
N LYS A 460 -41.82 22.58 10.16
CA LYS A 460 -42.93 23.16 10.93
C LYS A 460 -43.56 24.37 10.23
N MET A 461 -43.17 24.65 8.99
CA MET A 461 -43.76 25.73 8.21
C MET A 461 -45.16 25.32 7.76
N THR A 462 -46.16 26.12 8.13
CA THR A 462 -47.55 25.88 7.75
C THR A 462 -47.78 26.30 6.30
N TYR A 463 -48.37 25.41 5.51
CA TYR A 463 -48.78 25.66 4.12
C TYR A 463 -50.31 25.75 4.06
N ASN A 464 -50.83 26.93 3.72
CA ASN A 464 -52.27 27.23 3.72
C ASN A 464 -52.70 27.70 2.32
N PRO A 465 -52.87 26.79 1.34
CA PRO A 465 -53.23 27.17 -0.02
C PRO A 465 -54.67 27.68 -0.13
N VAL A 466 -54.87 28.73 -0.91
CA VAL A 466 -56.16 29.36 -1.25
C VAL A 466 -56.21 29.59 -2.76
N GLU A 467 -57.38 29.42 -3.38
CA GLU A 467 -57.58 29.77 -4.80
C GLU A 467 -57.38 31.26 -5.04
N THR A 468 -56.38 31.59 -5.85
CA THR A 468 -56.01 32.98 -6.15
C THR A 468 -55.77 33.17 -7.64
N ASP A 469 -56.28 34.28 -8.18
CA ASP A 469 -55.92 34.72 -9.53
C ASP A 469 -54.56 35.42 -9.53
N MET A 470 -53.55 34.71 -10.06
CA MET A 470 -52.17 35.19 -10.08
C MET A 470 -51.96 36.37 -11.01
N ARG A 471 -52.83 36.59 -12.01
CA ARG A 471 -52.75 37.77 -12.88
C ARG A 471 -53.00 39.03 -12.07
N THR A 472 -54.08 39.05 -11.30
CA THR A 472 -54.45 40.20 -10.46
C THR A 472 -53.39 40.45 -9.38
N ALA A 473 -52.97 39.39 -8.67
CA ALA A 473 -51.96 39.52 -7.61
C ALA A 473 -50.61 40.10 -8.11
N ILE A 474 -50.08 39.63 -9.24
CA ILE A 474 -48.80 40.12 -9.78
C ILE A 474 -48.91 41.58 -10.24
N LEU A 475 -50.04 41.99 -10.83
CA LEU A 475 -50.27 43.39 -11.21
C LEU A 475 -50.30 44.29 -9.97
N ASP A 476 -51.06 43.89 -8.94
CA ASP A 476 -51.17 44.64 -7.68
C ASP A 476 -49.82 44.80 -6.98
N TRP A 477 -49.05 43.71 -6.87
CA TRP A 477 -47.71 43.78 -6.27
C TRP A 477 -46.73 44.61 -7.08
N SER A 478 -46.84 44.58 -8.41
CA SER A 478 -45.99 45.38 -9.30
C SER A 478 -46.25 46.88 -9.15
N ASP A 479 -47.50 47.27 -8.93
CA ASP A 479 -47.88 48.67 -8.79
C ASP A 479 -47.19 49.34 -7.59
N ALA A 480 -46.93 48.60 -6.51
CA ALA A 480 -46.16 49.08 -5.36
C ALA A 480 -44.72 49.51 -5.73
N PHE A 481 -44.12 48.91 -6.76
CA PHE A 481 -42.76 49.23 -7.21
C PHE A 481 -42.69 50.32 -8.29
N ARG A 482 -43.82 50.74 -8.88
CA ARG A 482 -43.82 51.79 -9.92
C ARG A 482 -43.30 53.14 -9.40
N ARG A 483 -43.65 53.51 -8.17
CA ARG A 483 -43.16 54.74 -7.53
C ARG A 483 -41.64 54.69 -7.31
N ALA A 484 -41.11 53.54 -6.90
CA ALA A 484 -39.68 53.34 -6.72
C ALA A 484 -38.92 53.33 -8.08
N ALA A 485 -39.49 52.71 -9.10
CA ALA A 485 -38.94 52.70 -10.46
C ALA A 485 -38.81 54.12 -11.02
N ALA A 486 -39.85 54.95 -10.84
CA ALA A 486 -39.86 56.34 -11.32
C ALA A 486 -38.77 57.20 -10.66
N ARG A 487 -38.55 57.04 -9.34
CA ARG A 487 -37.50 57.77 -8.60
C ARG A 487 -36.08 57.40 -9.07
N LYS A 488 -35.84 56.11 -9.37
CA LYS A 488 -34.54 55.61 -9.84
C LYS A 488 -34.40 55.63 -11.38
N HIS A 489 -35.35 56.26 -12.08
CA HIS A 489 -35.45 56.30 -13.54
C HIS A 489 -35.32 54.91 -14.21
N LEU A 490 -35.85 53.87 -13.58
CA LEU A 490 -35.81 52.50 -14.11
C LEU A 490 -36.97 52.27 -15.08
N ALA A 491 -36.69 51.63 -16.21
CA ALA A 491 -37.71 51.10 -17.10
C ALA A 491 -38.30 49.81 -16.48
N PHE A 492 -39.48 49.90 -15.88
CA PHE A 492 -40.17 48.76 -15.26
C PHE A 492 -41.35 48.29 -16.12
N THR A 493 -41.25 47.06 -16.65
CA THR A 493 -42.27 46.46 -17.53
C THR A 493 -42.81 45.16 -16.96
N VAL A 494 -44.13 44.98 -17.02
CA VAL A 494 -44.80 43.74 -16.61
C VAL A 494 -45.54 43.18 -17.82
N ASN A 495 -45.11 42.01 -18.30
CA ASN A 495 -45.68 41.32 -19.43
C ASN A 495 -46.35 40.03 -18.95
N ILE A 496 -47.67 39.92 -19.16
CA ILE A 496 -48.42 38.72 -18.81
C ILE A 496 -48.95 38.11 -20.10
N MET A 497 -48.49 36.89 -20.42
CA MET A 497 -48.93 36.17 -21.62
C MET A 497 -50.42 35.79 -21.50
N GLU A 498 -51.14 35.75 -22.62
CA GLU A 498 -52.55 35.41 -22.63
C GLU A 498 -52.76 33.91 -22.33
N ALA A 499 -53.66 33.59 -21.40
CA ALA A 499 -54.01 32.23 -20.98
C ALA A 499 -55.48 32.20 -20.51
N GLU A 500 -56.11 31.02 -20.53
CA GLU A 500 -57.54 30.84 -20.19
C GLU A 500 -57.86 31.20 -18.74
N SER A 501 -56.98 30.87 -17.79
CA SER A 501 -57.12 31.22 -16.37
C SER A 501 -55.77 31.15 -15.66
N TYR A 502 -55.49 32.14 -14.80
CA TYR A 502 -54.34 32.15 -13.90
C TYR A 502 -54.75 31.82 -12.45
N SER A 503 -55.94 31.23 -12.25
CA SER A 503 -56.37 30.74 -10.93
C SER A 503 -55.55 29.53 -10.53
N MET A 504 -54.98 29.54 -9.32
CA MET A 504 -54.35 28.37 -8.73
C MET A 504 -54.36 28.44 -7.20
N ALA A 505 -54.32 27.26 -6.56
CA ALA A 505 -54.20 27.09 -5.13
C ALA A 505 -52.79 27.41 -4.65
N VAL A 506 -52.65 28.51 -3.92
CA VAL A 506 -51.35 29.03 -3.47
C VAL A 506 -51.45 29.61 -2.07
N ASP A 507 -50.33 29.60 -1.35
CA ASP A 507 -50.20 30.37 -0.11
C ASP A 507 -49.79 31.80 -0.48
N ILE A 508 -50.80 32.66 -0.64
CA ILE A 508 -50.65 34.00 -1.24
C ILE A 508 -49.62 34.87 -0.51
N GLU A 509 -49.52 34.78 0.82
CA GLU A 509 -48.53 35.51 1.63
C GLU A 509 -47.09 35.09 1.31
N LYS A 510 -46.86 33.79 1.10
CA LYS A 510 -45.53 33.25 0.79
C LYS A 510 -45.14 33.58 -0.65
N LEU A 511 -46.10 33.58 -1.59
CA LEU A 511 -45.85 34.01 -2.96
C LEU A 511 -45.60 35.52 -3.07
N GLU A 512 -46.34 36.35 -2.34
CA GLU A 512 -46.08 37.80 -2.24
C GLU A 512 -44.63 38.03 -1.79
N ARG A 513 -44.17 37.29 -0.77
CA ARG A 513 -42.79 37.39 -0.28
C ARG A 513 -41.74 36.90 -1.28
N ILE A 514 -42.01 35.83 -2.02
CA ILE A 514 -41.15 35.39 -3.13
C ILE A 514 -41.02 36.52 -4.15
N TYR A 515 -42.15 37.08 -4.58
CA TYR A 515 -42.19 38.14 -5.58
C TYR A 515 -41.44 39.40 -5.14
N PHE A 516 -41.77 39.93 -3.95
CA PHE A 516 -41.13 41.12 -3.41
C PHE A 516 -39.63 40.93 -3.20
N ASN A 517 -39.17 39.75 -2.76
CA ASN A 517 -37.75 39.50 -2.58
C ASN A 517 -36.99 39.46 -3.93
N LEU A 518 -37.57 38.88 -4.98
CA LEU A 518 -36.94 38.87 -6.30
C LEU A 518 -36.92 40.26 -6.94
N ILE A 519 -38.03 41.00 -6.87
CA ILE A 519 -38.15 42.36 -7.43
C ILE A 519 -37.27 43.36 -6.69
N SER A 520 -37.26 43.34 -5.36
CA SER A 520 -36.40 44.23 -4.57
C SER A 520 -34.91 43.99 -4.84
N ASN A 521 -34.49 42.73 -5.02
CA ASN A 521 -33.13 42.42 -5.45
C ASN A 521 -32.83 42.98 -6.85
N ALA A 522 -33.72 42.75 -7.83
CA ALA A 522 -33.57 43.29 -9.18
C ALA A 522 -33.42 44.82 -9.17
N PHE A 523 -34.27 45.54 -8.43
CA PHE A 523 -34.22 46.99 -8.32
C PHE A 523 -32.97 47.51 -7.62
N LYS A 524 -32.51 46.79 -6.59
CA LYS A 524 -31.32 47.16 -5.83
C LYS A 524 -30.04 47.06 -6.67
N TYR A 525 -29.86 45.96 -7.39
CA TYR A 525 -28.63 45.67 -8.16
C TYR A 525 -28.65 46.21 -9.60
N THR A 526 -29.73 46.89 -10.00
CA THR A 526 -29.82 47.61 -11.28
C THR A 526 -29.42 49.07 -11.11
N PRO A 527 -28.49 49.62 -11.92
CA PRO A 527 -28.09 51.03 -11.86
C PRO A 527 -29.21 51.97 -12.37
N GLN A 528 -29.07 53.27 -12.10
CA GLN A 528 -29.99 54.30 -12.60
C GLN A 528 -30.08 54.25 -14.13
N ASN A 529 -31.29 54.42 -14.69
CA ASN A 529 -31.59 54.24 -16.12
C ASN A 529 -31.50 52.80 -16.65
N GLY A 530 -31.37 51.79 -15.77
CA GLY A 530 -31.52 50.39 -16.15
C GLY A 530 -32.97 49.96 -16.38
N SER A 531 -33.17 48.65 -16.61
CA SER A 531 -34.47 48.05 -16.90
C SER A 531 -34.71 46.81 -16.06
N VAL A 532 -35.92 46.68 -15.52
CA VAL A 532 -36.40 45.47 -14.84
C VAL A 532 -37.71 45.02 -15.50
N ALA A 533 -37.79 43.75 -15.85
CA ALA A 533 -38.94 43.16 -16.50
C ALA A 533 -39.49 41.96 -15.72
N VAL A 534 -40.81 41.83 -15.69
CA VAL A 534 -41.51 40.69 -15.10
C VAL A 534 -42.32 40.03 -16.19
N ASP A 535 -42.02 38.77 -16.49
CA ASP A 535 -42.75 37.97 -17.47
C ASP A 535 -43.48 36.83 -16.76
N MET A 536 -44.80 36.76 -16.93
CA MET A 536 -45.61 35.66 -16.41
C MET A 536 -46.27 34.88 -17.55
N ARG A 537 -46.15 33.55 -17.52
CA ARG A 537 -46.81 32.64 -18.47
C ARG A 537 -47.20 31.34 -17.81
N GLN A 538 -48.16 30.63 -18.39
CA GLN A 538 -48.51 29.27 -18.01
C GLN A 538 -48.14 28.31 -19.14
N GLU A 539 -47.43 27.23 -18.81
CA GLU A 539 -46.95 26.23 -19.78
C GLU A 539 -46.95 24.85 -19.13
N ASN A 540 -47.47 23.82 -19.81
CA ASN A 540 -47.46 22.42 -19.36
C ASN A 540 -47.98 22.20 -17.92
N GLY A 541 -49.04 22.91 -17.51
CA GLY A 541 -49.60 22.79 -16.16
C GLY A 541 -48.75 23.43 -15.06
N LYS A 542 -47.79 24.28 -15.42
CA LYS A 542 -46.99 25.09 -14.49
C LYS A 542 -47.17 26.58 -14.75
N LEU A 543 -47.13 27.37 -13.69
CA LEU A 543 -46.96 28.82 -13.73
C LEU A 543 -45.46 29.14 -13.72
N ILE A 544 -45.01 29.94 -14.68
CA ILE A 544 -43.63 30.40 -14.78
C ILE A 544 -43.61 31.91 -14.62
N ILE A 545 -42.89 32.39 -13.60
CA ILE A 545 -42.64 33.81 -13.33
C ILE A 545 -41.16 34.07 -13.54
N LYS A 546 -40.82 34.99 -14.45
CA LYS A 546 -39.46 35.44 -14.69
C LYS A 546 -39.29 36.89 -14.25
N VAL A 547 -38.25 37.14 -13.46
CA VAL A 547 -37.82 38.49 -13.08
C VAL A 547 -36.46 38.71 -13.69
N SER A 548 -36.38 39.64 -14.65
CA SER A 548 -35.19 39.94 -15.43
C SER A 548 -34.69 41.35 -15.11
N ASP A 549 -33.39 41.50 -14.90
CA ASP A 549 -32.71 42.78 -14.70
C ASP A 549 -31.49 42.91 -15.61
N ASN A 550 -31.09 44.14 -15.94
CA ASN A 550 -29.85 44.43 -16.66
C ASN A 550 -28.76 45.02 -15.75
N GLY A 551 -28.76 44.60 -14.48
CA GLY A 551 -27.83 45.06 -13.45
C GLY A 551 -26.44 44.44 -13.56
N GLN A 552 -25.72 44.42 -12.44
CA GLN A 552 -24.33 43.97 -12.37
C GLN A 552 -24.11 42.47 -12.69
N GLY A 553 -25.16 41.65 -12.71
CA GLY A 553 -25.05 40.21 -12.92
C GLY A 553 -24.38 39.46 -11.75
N ILE A 554 -24.29 38.13 -11.86
CA ILE A 554 -23.77 37.21 -10.85
C ILE A 554 -22.71 36.33 -11.50
N SER A 555 -21.52 36.26 -10.90
CA SER A 555 -20.42 35.39 -11.34
C SER A 555 -20.81 33.91 -11.32
N GLU A 556 -20.18 33.08 -12.17
CA GLU A 556 -20.45 31.63 -12.23
C GLU A 556 -20.23 30.88 -10.91
N GLU A 557 -19.22 31.28 -10.14
CA GLU A 557 -18.92 30.68 -8.82
C GLU A 557 -20.06 30.93 -7.83
N ASN A 558 -20.46 32.20 -7.69
CA ASN A 558 -21.52 32.60 -6.78
C ASN A 558 -22.90 32.05 -7.17
N ARG A 559 -23.18 31.77 -8.46
CA ARG A 559 -24.48 31.27 -8.95
C ARG A 559 -24.96 30.01 -8.22
N LYS A 560 -24.05 29.11 -7.83
CA LYS A 560 -24.38 27.87 -7.11
C LYS A 560 -24.69 28.11 -5.62
N GLN A 561 -24.18 29.20 -5.08
CA GLN A 561 -24.20 29.49 -3.64
C GLN A 561 -25.22 30.57 -3.26
N ILE A 562 -25.80 31.32 -4.20
CA ILE A 562 -26.76 32.39 -3.88
C ILE A 562 -28.03 31.92 -3.14
N PHE A 563 -28.35 30.63 -3.23
CA PHE A 563 -29.44 30.01 -2.48
C PHE A 563 -28.98 29.36 -1.16
N GLU A 564 -27.67 29.36 -0.88
CA GLU A 564 -27.11 28.97 0.42
C GLU A 564 -27.37 30.05 1.46
N ARG A 565 -27.37 29.63 2.72
CA ARG A 565 -27.80 30.46 3.86
C ARG A 565 -26.69 31.43 4.24
N PHE A 566 -27.05 32.68 4.52
CA PHE A 566 -26.12 33.74 4.90
C PHE A 566 -25.06 34.06 3.83
N PHE A 567 -25.20 33.48 2.64
CA PHE A 567 -24.29 33.72 1.55
C PHE A 567 -24.55 35.11 0.95
N ARG A 568 -23.47 35.85 0.69
CA ARG A 568 -23.48 37.16 0.03
C ARG A 568 -22.31 37.20 -0.94
N ALA A 569 -22.58 37.58 -2.20
CA ALA A 569 -21.56 37.68 -3.23
C ALA A 569 -20.57 38.84 -2.98
N ASP A 570 -21.04 39.95 -2.38
CA ASP A 570 -20.23 41.10 -2.00
C ASP A 570 -20.14 41.23 -0.47
N GLN A 571 -18.93 41.17 0.08
CA GLN A 571 -18.67 41.39 1.51
C GLN A 571 -18.68 42.88 1.91
N VAL A 572 -18.66 43.79 0.94
CA VAL A 572 -18.34 45.22 1.16
C VAL A 572 -19.59 46.10 1.31
N THR A 573 -20.74 45.74 0.74
CA THR A 573 -21.99 46.52 0.90
C THR A 573 -22.89 45.93 2.01
N PRO A 574 -23.25 46.69 3.08
CA PRO A 574 -23.91 46.14 4.28
C PRO A 574 -25.36 45.66 4.11
N ASN A 575 -26.03 46.03 3.02
CA ASN A 575 -27.49 45.98 2.95
C ASN A 575 -27.99 44.59 2.50
N GLY A 576 -28.49 43.76 3.43
CA GLY A 576 -29.29 42.56 3.11
C GLY A 576 -28.85 41.30 3.85
N SER A 577 -29.77 40.54 4.44
CA SER A 577 -29.47 39.47 5.42
C SER A 577 -28.75 38.22 4.89
N GLY A 578 -28.75 37.98 3.56
CA GLY A 578 -28.32 36.71 2.98
C GLY A 578 -29.29 35.54 3.24
N ILE A 579 -30.50 35.83 3.72
CA ILE A 579 -31.54 34.83 4.03
C ILE A 579 -32.64 34.82 2.97
N GLY A 580 -32.87 35.96 2.29
CA GLY A 580 -34.02 36.15 1.39
C GLY A 580 -34.14 35.11 0.27
N LEU A 581 -33.07 34.86 -0.50
CA LEU A 581 -33.09 33.89 -1.60
C LEU A 581 -33.20 32.43 -1.11
N ALA A 582 -32.55 32.08 0.01
CA ALA A 582 -32.71 30.77 0.63
C ALA A 582 -34.16 30.51 1.08
N LEU A 583 -34.81 31.53 1.69
CA LEU A 583 -36.21 31.46 2.09
C LEU A 583 -37.15 31.42 0.87
N THR A 584 -36.83 32.16 -0.18
CA THR A 584 -37.55 32.13 -1.48
C THR A 584 -37.54 30.71 -2.04
N LYS A 585 -36.37 30.05 -2.07
CA LYS A 585 -36.24 28.65 -2.48
C LYS A 585 -37.09 27.73 -1.62
N SER A 586 -37.05 27.85 -0.29
CA SER A 586 -37.90 27.04 0.60
C SER A 586 -39.40 27.27 0.39
N PHE A 587 -39.84 28.50 0.10
CA PHE A 587 -41.25 28.78 -0.21
C PHE A 587 -41.67 28.21 -1.56
N VAL A 588 -40.80 28.25 -2.57
CA VAL A 588 -41.05 27.66 -3.89
C VAL A 588 -41.13 26.13 -3.77
N GLU A 589 -40.19 25.50 -3.05
CA GLU A 589 -40.21 24.06 -2.77
C GLU A 589 -41.45 23.64 -1.97
N LEU A 590 -41.93 24.47 -1.02
CA LEU A 590 -43.17 24.23 -0.28
C LEU A 590 -44.40 24.18 -1.19
N HIS A 591 -44.40 24.92 -2.29
CA HIS A 591 -45.44 24.88 -3.33
C HIS A 591 -45.21 23.76 -4.35
N GLY A 592 -44.21 22.89 -4.16
CA GLY A 592 -43.85 21.83 -5.11
C GLY A 592 -43.17 22.35 -6.39
N GLY A 593 -42.68 23.58 -6.37
CA GLY A 593 -42.04 24.26 -7.49
C GLY A 593 -40.51 24.20 -7.48
N ALA A 594 -39.90 24.87 -8.46
CA ALA A 594 -38.44 25.05 -8.56
C ALA A 594 -38.10 26.51 -8.88
N ILE A 595 -36.95 26.98 -8.39
CA ILE A 595 -36.40 28.30 -8.70
C ILE A 595 -34.99 28.14 -9.28
N ASP A 596 -34.70 28.87 -10.35
CA ASP A 596 -33.39 28.87 -11.01
C ASP A 596 -32.96 30.30 -11.38
N VAL A 597 -31.67 30.48 -11.69
CA VAL A 597 -31.09 31.75 -12.08
C VAL A 597 -30.15 31.61 -13.29
N GLU A 598 -30.36 32.46 -14.28
CA GLU A 598 -29.43 32.66 -15.39
C GLU A 598 -28.84 34.06 -15.25
N SER A 599 -27.51 34.18 -15.22
CA SER A 599 -26.87 35.48 -15.04
C SER A 599 -25.49 35.50 -15.69
N THR A 600 -25.11 36.67 -16.20
CA THR A 600 -23.77 36.95 -16.72
C THR A 600 -23.28 38.26 -16.14
N GLU A 601 -22.08 38.24 -15.57
CA GLU A 601 -21.45 39.40 -14.96
C GLU A 601 -21.39 40.59 -15.94
N GLY A 602 -21.84 41.76 -15.49
CA GLY A 602 -21.96 42.99 -16.26
C GLY A 602 -23.12 43.05 -17.28
N LYS A 603 -23.95 42.00 -17.39
CA LYS A 603 -25.08 41.97 -18.34
C LYS A 603 -26.47 41.83 -17.69
N GLY A 604 -26.54 41.45 -16.41
CA GLY A 604 -27.78 41.30 -15.66
C GLY A 604 -28.12 39.85 -15.30
N SER A 605 -29.29 39.65 -14.69
CA SER A 605 -29.76 38.36 -14.19
C SER A 605 -31.23 38.10 -14.52
N VAL A 606 -31.59 36.82 -14.63
CA VAL A 606 -32.94 36.33 -14.84
C VAL A 606 -33.24 35.25 -13.80
N PHE A 607 -34.12 35.56 -12.86
CA PHE A 607 -34.64 34.58 -11.90
C PHE A 607 -35.92 33.97 -12.46
N THR A 608 -35.98 32.64 -12.52
CA THR A 608 -37.14 31.89 -13.01
C THR A 608 -37.75 31.08 -11.87
N VAL A 609 -39.01 31.33 -11.55
CA VAL A 609 -39.80 30.56 -10.58
C VAL A 609 -40.83 29.73 -11.34
N GLU A 610 -40.80 28.41 -11.14
CA GLU A 610 -41.77 27.46 -11.67
C GLU A 610 -42.64 26.89 -10.55
N LEU A 611 -43.95 26.98 -10.68
CA LEU A 611 -44.90 26.43 -9.70
C LEU A 611 -45.90 25.50 -10.40
N PRO A 612 -46.21 24.31 -9.87
CA PRO A 612 -47.27 23.46 -10.42
C PRO A 612 -48.64 24.12 -10.20
N VAL A 613 -49.49 24.11 -11.22
CA VAL A 613 -50.87 24.60 -11.12
C VAL A 613 -51.72 23.52 -10.45
N THR A 614 -52.13 23.78 -9.21
CA THR A 614 -53.01 22.92 -8.40
C THR A 614 -54.26 23.68 -8.00
N HIS A 615 -55.35 22.97 -7.65
CA HIS A 615 -56.61 23.61 -7.26
C HIS A 615 -57.16 23.08 -5.92
N VAL A 616 -57.86 23.92 -5.17
CA VAL A 616 -58.51 23.57 -3.88
C VAL A 616 -59.95 24.12 -3.80
N ASP A 617 -60.86 23.41 -3.11
CA ASP A 617 -62.28 23.81 -2.98
C ASP A 617 -62.53 25.07 -2.11
N LYS A 618 -61.48 25.65 -1.51
CA LYS A 618 -61.57 26.86 -0.68
C LYS A 618 -61.53 28.12 -1.57
N HIS A 619 -62.68 28.76 -1.75
CA HIS A 619 -62.80 30.00 -2.52
C HIS A 619 -62.41 31.27 -1.74
N LEU A 620 -61.89 32.24 -2.51
CA LEU A 620 -61.39 33.59 -2.18
C LEU A 620 -61.68 34.13 -0.78
N SER A 621 -60.60 34.36 -0.01
CA SER A 621 -60.53 35.47 0.94
C SER A 621 -59.87 36.66 0.23
N SER A 622 -60.49 37.83 0.22
CA SER A 622 -59.84 39.08 -0.19
C SER A 622 -58.60 39.28 0.68
N HIS A 623 -57.42 39.15 0.09
CA HIS A 623 -56.16 39.39 0.79
C HIS A 623 -55.87 40.89 0.73
N GLU A 624 -55.89 41.57 1.88
CA GLU A 624 -55.33 42.91 1.99
C GLU A 624 -53.81 42.77 1.90
N SER A 625 -53.18 43.38 0.87
CA SER A 625 -51.73 43.30 0.70
C SER A 625 -51.02 43.70 2.00
N LEU A 626 -50.11 42.84 2.46
CA LEU A 626 -49.38 43.01 3.71
C LEU A 626 -48.37 44.16 3.66
N ASN A 627 -48.02 44.63 2.46
CA ASN A 627 -47.02 45.67 2.25
C ASN A 627 -47.70 46.92 1.68
N SER A 628 -47.68 48.02 2.45
CA SER A 628 -48.15 49.30 1.94
C SER A 628 -47.20 49.81 0.84
N PRO A 629 -47.69 50.53 -0.18
CA PRO A 629 -46.81 51.06 -1.21
C PRO A 629 -45.88 52.17 -0.68
N ASP A 630 -46.04 52.59 0.59
CA ASP A 630 -45.09 53.46 1.30
C ASP A 630 -43.91 52.67 1.90
N ASP A 631 -44.10 51.43 2.39
CA ASP A 631 -43.01 50.58 2.92
C ASP A 631 -41.99 50.18 1.83
N VAL A 632 -42.44 49.96 0.58
CA VAL A 632 -41.56 49.66 -0.57
C VAL A 632 -40.71 50.87 -0.94
N THR A 633 -41.28 52.07 -0.85
CA THR A 633 -40.54 53.31 -1.12
C THR A 633 -39.57 53.70 0.00
N GLU A 634 -39.81 53.29 1.25
CA GLU A 634 -38.86 53.49 2.36
C GLU A 634 -37.63 52.56 2.27
N GLU A 635 -37.80 51.34 1.75
CA GLU A 635 -36.71 50.37 1.57
C GLU A 635 -35.78 50.71 0.38
N LEU A 636 -36.30 51.42 -0.62
CA LEU A 636 -35.60 51.81 -1.87
C LEU A 636 -35.23 53.29 -1.94
N ALA A 637 -35.57 54.10 -0.92
CA ALA A 637 -35.21 55.52 -0.87
C ALA A 637 -33.77 55.70 -0.36
N ASP A 638 -32.86 55.96 -1.29
CA ASP A 638 -31.66 56.76 -0.97
C ASP A 638 -32.12 58.21 -0.82
N ILE A 639 -31.98 58.77 0.38
CA ILE A 639 -32.19 60.20 0.61
C ILE A 639 -31.00 60.91 -0.03
N GLU A 640 -31.19 61.49 -1.21
CA GLU A 640 -30.25 62.47 -1.75
C GLU A 640 -30.10 63.61 -0.75
N ALA A 641 -28.85 63.91 -0.40
CA ALA A 641 -28.51 65.01 0.50
C ALA A 641 -28.93 66.35 -0.14
N PRO A 642 -29.40 67.33 0.65
CA PRO A 642 -29.62 68.68 0.14
C PRO A 642 -28.31 69.26 -0.40
N GLU A 643 -28.36 69.94 -1.54
CA GLU A 643 -27.25 70.80 -1.95
C GLU A 643 -27.03 71.88 -0.86
N PRO A 644 -25.77 72.20 -0.49
CA PRO A 644 -25.52 73.19 0.54
C PRO A 644 -25.93 74.57 0.03
N GLU A 645 -27.02 75.12 0.61
CA GLU A 645 -27.27 76.56 0.58
C GLU A 645 -26.08 77.27 1.26
N GLN A 646 -25.52 78.26 0.57
CA GLN A 646 -24.49 79.12 1.12
C GLN A 646 -25.10 80.02 2.20
N GLU A 647 -25.04 79.59 3.46
CA GLU A 647 -25.21 80.49 4.60
C GLU A 647 -23.88 81.18 4.93
N GLU A 648 -23.95 82.48 5.23
CA GLU A 648 -22.83 83.34 5.56
C GLU A 648 -21.99 82.79 6.72
N ALA A 649 -20.71 83.19 6.76
CA ALA A 649 -19.71 82.71 7.68
C ALA A 649 -20.05 83.00 9.16
N ASP A 650 -20.90 82.17 9.74
CA ASP A 650 -20.99 81.99 11.19
C ASP A 650 -19.67 81.37 11.64
N GLY A 651 -19.03 81.93 12.67
CA GLY A 651 -17.65 81.63 13.10
C GLY A 651 -17.42 80.20 13.63
N ARG A 652 -18.35 79.27 13.34
CA ARG A 652 -18.31 77.85 13.70
C ARG A 652 -17.28 77.09 12.84
N PRO A 653 -16.54 76.15 13.44
CA PRO A 653 -15.59 75.29 12.71
C PRO A 653 -16.30 74.41 11.68
N THR A 654 -15.62 74.11 10.57
CA THR A 654 -16.14 73.26 9.49
C THR A 654 -15.69 71.81 9.68
N ALA A 655 -16.62 70.85 9.60
CA ALA A 655 -16.31 69.43 9.68
C ALA A 655 -16.73 68.71 8.39
N LEU A 656 -15.86 67.84 7.87
CA LEU A 656 -16.17 66.98 6.72
C LEU A 656 -16.44 65.55 7.21
N VAL A 657 -17.61 65.01 6.86
CA VAL A 657 -18.03 63.63 7.20
C VAL A 657 -17.98 62.78 5.93
N ILE A 658 -17.17 61.73 5.95
CA ILE A 658 -16.97 60.78 4.85
C ILE A 658 -17.41 59.40 5.34
N ASP A 659 -18.51 58.89 4.79
CA ASP A 659 -19.06 57.57 5.13
C ASP A 659 -19.91 57.10 3.93
N ASP A 660 -19.87 55.82 3.55
CA ASP A 660 -20.67 55.32 2.44
C ASP A 660 -22.15 55.17 2.82
N ASN A 661 -22.43 54.93 4.10
CA ASN A 661 -23.76 54.78 4.63
C ASN A 661 -24.46 56.13 4.86
N ALA A 662 -25.50 56.40 4.07
CA ALA A 662 -26.31 57.62 4.17
C ALA A 662 -26.98 57.82 5.54
N ASP A 663 -27.38 56.74 6.21
CA ASP A 663 -28.01 56.79 7.52
C ASP A 663 -26.98 57.22 8.60
N ILE A 664 -25.73 56.77 8.50
CA ILE A 664 -24.64 57.21 9.40
C ILE A 664 -24.28 58.67 9.14
N ARG A 665 -24.19 59.09 7.88
CA ARG A 665 -23.97 60.52 7.56
C ARG A 665 -25.08 61.41 8.12
N THR A 666 -26.34 60.97 8.00
CA THR A 666 -27.51 61.67 8.56
C THR A 666 -27.46 61.75 10.08
N LEU A 667 -27.07 60.66 10.75
CA LEU A 667 -26.88 60.62 12.19
C LEU A 667 -25.78 61.59 12.64
N VAL A 668 -24.59 61.54 12.02
CA VAL A 668 -23.46 62.41 12.39
C VAL A 668 -23.78 63.88 12.11
N TYR A 669 -24.46 64.17 10.99
CA TYR A 669 -24.98 65.51 10.69
C TYR A 669 -25.89 65.99 11.83
N GLY A 670 -26.91 65.20 12.19
CA GLY A 670 -27.83 65.54 13.27
C GLY A 670 -27.18 65.65 14.65
N LEU A 671 -26.02 65.04 14.88
CA LEU A 671 -25.29 65.16 16.15
C LEU A 671 -24.38 66.40 16.23
N LEU A 672 -23.93 66.95 15.10
CA LEU A 672 -22.88 67.97 15.05
C LEU A 672 -23.30 69.30 14.42
N CYS A 673 -24.43 69.35 13.70
CA CYS A 673 -24.87 70.53 12.94
C CYS A 673 -25.05 71.81 13.78
N ASP A 674 -25.31 71.70 15.08
CA ASP A 674 -25.45 72.87 15.96
C ASP A 674 -24.11 73.58 16.20
N LYS A 675 -23.01 72.81 16.26
CA LYS A 675 -21.67 73.31 16.63
C LYS A 675 -20.72 73.48 15.44
N TYR A 676 -21.00 72.81 14.32
CA TYR A 676 -20.12 72.72 13.17
C TYR A 676 -20.87 72.95 11.86
N ASN A 677 -20.19 73.55 10.89
CA ASN A 677 -20.66 73.57 9.50
C ASN A 677 -20.28 72.22 8.86
N ILE A 678 -21.28 71.37 8.55
CA ILE A 678 -21.05 70.00 8.10
C ILE A 678 -21.04 69.89 6.58
N ILE A 679 -19.97 69.32 6.03
CA ILE A 679 -19.85 68.91 4.63
C ILE A 679 -19.92 67.38 4.60
N GLN A 680 -20.67 66.80 3.65
CA GLN A 680 -20.86 65.35 3.55
C GLN A 680 -20.28 64.80 2.25
N ALA A 681 -19.59 63.65 2.33
CA ALA A 681 -19.09 62.89 1.19
C ALA A 681 -19.47 61.41 1.32
N SER A 682 -19.89 60.79 0.21
CA SER A 682 -20.34 59.39 0.16
C SER A 682 -19.24 58.38 -0.10
N ASN A 683 -17.99 58.81 -0.33
CA ASN A 683 -16.83 57.94 -0.52
C ASN A 683 -15.52 58.71 -0.33
N GLY A 684 -14.41 57.97 -0.16
CA GLY A 684 -13.07 58.51 0.03
C GLY A 684 -12.63 59.48 -1.08
N ALA A 685 -12.87 59.14 -2.35
CA ALA A 685 -12.48 59.97 -3.48
C ALA A 685 -13.20 61.34 -3.50
N GLN A 686 -14.50 61.38 -3.20
CA GLN A 686 -15.25 62.63 -3.04
C GLN A 686 -14.75 63.39 -1.81
N GLY A 687 -14.46 62.70 -0.71
CA GLY A 687 -13.91 63.26 0.52
C GLY A 687 -12.58 63.97 0.30
N ILE A 688 -11.63 63.37 -0.41
CA ILE A 688 -10.32 63.97 -0.74
C ILE A 688 -10.49 65.26 -1.55
N ARG A 689 -11.37 65.24 -2.56
CA ARG A 689 -11.66 66.44 -3.38
C ARG A 689 -12.27 67.56 -2.54
N MET A 690 -13.22 67.23 -1.66
CA MET A 690 -13.87 68.21 -0.79
C MET A 690 -12.91 68.77 0.27
N ALA A 691 -12.08 67.93 0.88
CA ALA A 691 -11.07 68.35 1.86
C ALA A 691 -10.08 69.35 1.25
N SER A 692 -9.62 69.11 0.02
CA SER A 692 -8.69 70.00 -0.69
C SER A 692 -9.32 71.34 -1.08
N ARG A 693 -10.63 71.34 -1.39
CA ARG A 693 -11.37 72.55 -1.79
C ARG A 693 -11.77 73.40 -0.59
N TYR A 694 -12.28 72.79 0.47
CA TYR A 694 -12.90 73.50 1.60
C TYR A 694 -11.95 73.66 2.79
N ILE A 695 -10.92 72.81 2.92
CA ILE A 695 -9.94 72.83 4.04
C ILE A 695 -10.68 72.86 5.39
N PRO A 696 -11.45 71.80 5.73
CA PRO A 696 -12.20 71.75 6.97
C PRO A 696 -11.28 71.76 8.21
N ASP A 697 -11.83 72.16 9.36
CA ASP A 697 -11.13 72.14 10.64
C ASP A 697 -10.98 70.71 11.22
N ILE A 698 -11.80 69.76 10.76
CA ILE A 698 -11.72 68.34 11.11
C ILE A 698 -12.34 67.46 10.01
N ILE A 699 -11.80 66.25 9.84
CA ILE A 699 -12.37 65.22 8.96
C ILE A 699 -12.77 64.02 9.81
N ILE A 700 -14.01 63.56 9.66
CA ILE A 700 -14.55 62.34 10.26
C ILE A 700 -14.74 61.34 9.13
N CYS A 701 -14.00 60.24 9.12
CA CYS A 701 -13.96 59.31 7.99
C CYS A 701 -14.22 57.87 8.45
N ASP A 702 -15.12 57.17 7.78
CA ASP A 702 -15.27 55.73 7.99
C ASP A 702 -14.06 54.96 7.47
N VAL A 703 -13.70 53.86 8.13
CA VAL A 703 -12.59 52.99 7.72
C VAL A 703 -13.01 52.08 6.56
N MET A 704 -14.21 51.51 6.63
CA MET A 704 -14.70 50.52 5.68
C MET A 704 -15.61 51.19 4.64
N MET A 705 -15.06 51.57 3.50
CA MET A 705 -15.83 52.15 2.39
C MET A 705 -15.47 51.47 1.05
N PRO A 706 -16.42 51.32 0.11
CA PRO A 706 -16.15 50.81 -1.23
C PRO A 706 -15.23 51.75 -2.04
N GLY A 707 -14.36 51.16 -2.86
CA GLY A 707 -13.38 51.91 -3.66
C GLY A 707 -12.15 52.27 -2.83
N THR A 708 -11.93 53.57 -2.58
CA THR A 708 -10.83 54.06 -1.74
C THR A 708 -11.25 53.94 -0.27
N ASP A 709 -10.59 53.05 0.47
CA ASP A 709 -10.89 52.81 1.89
C ASP A 709 -10.50 54.01 2.76
N GLY A 710 -10.97 54.03 4.02
CA GLY A 710 -10.74 55.15 4.93
C GLY A 710 -9.29 55.34 5.38
N LEU A 711 -8.49 54.26 5.42
CA LEU A 711 -7.07 54.31 5.79
C LEU A 711 -6.24 54.90 4.64
N GLU A 712 -6.53 54.49 3.41
CA GLU A 712 -5.97 55.04 2.19
C GLU A 712 -6.38 56.51 2.02
N THR A 713 -7.66 56.82 2.26
CA THR A 713 -8.18 58.20 2.29
C THR A 713 -7.41 59.05 3.30
N CYS A 714 -7.22 58.57 4.52
CA CYS A 714 -6.44 59.25 5.57
C CYS A 714 -4.99 59.47 5.12
N ARG A 715 -4.33 58.44 4.58
CA ARG A 715 -2.96 58.52 4.08
C ARG A 715 -2.81 59.56 2.97
N HIS A 716 -3.74 59.61 2.01
CA HIS A 716 -3.76 60.64 0.97
C HIS A 716 -3.89 62.05 1.57
N LEU A 717 -4.84 62.24 2.48
CA LEU A 717 -5.06 63.54 3.13
C LEU A 717 -3.83 63.99 3.94
N LYS A 718 -3.13 63.06 4.59
CA LYS A 718 -1.95 63.34 5.41
C LYS A 718 -0.67 63.60 4.60
N ASN A 719 -0.57 63.06 3.39
CA ASN A 719 0.58 63.27 2.50
C ASN A 719 0.45 64.50 1.59
N GLU A 720 -0.75 65.08 1.48
CA GLU A 720 -0.99 66.25 0.63
C GLU A 720 -0.77 67.56 1.41
N VAL A 721 0.08 68.46 0.89
CA VAL A 721 0.47 69.72 1.55
C VAL A 721 -0.76 70.56 1.95
N THR A 722 -1.82 70.58 1.15
CA THR A 722 -3.02 71.37 1.45
C THR A 722 -3.86 70.82 2.58
N THR A 723 -3.80 69.53 2.90
CA THR A 723 -4.71 68.87 3.86
C THR A 723 -4.01 68.18 5.02
N SER A 724 -2.68 68.00 4.96
CA SER A 724 -1.85 67.30 5.96
C SER A 724 -2.09 67.74 7.41
N HIS A 725 -2.34 69.03 7.59
CA HIS A 725 -2.53 69.70 8.88
C HIS A 725 -3.90 69.46 9.53
N ILE A 726 -4.89 68.97 8.76
CA ILE A 726 -6.26 68.80 9.24
C ILE A 726 -6.33 67.53 10.10
N PRO A 727 -6.90 67.60 11.33
CA PRO A 727 -7.09 66.41 12.14
C PRO A 727 -8.10 65.45 11.51
N VAL A 728 -7.75 64.16 11.45
CA VAL A 728 -8.59 63.08 10.92
C VAL A 728 -9.01 62.16 12.07
N LEU A 729 -10.32 62.03 12.27
CA LEU A 729 -10.95 61.08 13.18
C LEU A 729 -11.53 59.90 12.38
N LEU A 730 -10.97 58.71 12.56
CA LEU A 730 -11.46 57.49 11.92
C LEU A 730 -12.62 56.86 12.70
N LEU A 731 -13.70 56.49 12.01
CA LEU A 731 -14.78 55.67 12.55
C LEU A 731 -14.57 54.21 12.12
N THR A 732 -14.62 53.26 13.04
CA THR A 732 -14.38 51.83 12.72
C THR A 732 -15.39 50.90 13.40
N ALA A 733 -15.79 49.81 12.74
CA ALA A 733 -16.65 48.77 13.34
C ALA A 733 -15.87 47.75 14.20
N CYS A 734 -14.53 47.72 14.11
CA CYS A 734 -13.70 46.70 14.75
C CYS A 734 -12.93 47.25 15.95
N ALA A 735 -13.06 46.59 17.10
CA ALA A 735 -12.37 46.99 18.34
C ALA A 735 -10.98 46.35 18.50
N LEU A 736 -10.51 45.57 17.51
CA LEU A 736 -9.23 44.85 17.58
C LEU A 736 -8.04 45.81 17.51
N ASP A 737 -7.00 45.52 18.28
CA ASP A 737 -5.81 46.37 18.40
C ASP A 737 -5.02 46.49 17.08
N GLU A 738 -5.03 45.47 16.23
CA GLU A 738 -4.31 45.46 14.95
C GLU A 738 -4.80 46.53 13.96
N GLN A 739 -6.12 46.73 13.84
CA GLN A 739 -6.66 47.81 12.99
C GLN A 739 -6.45 49.20 13.60
N ARG A 740 -6.34 49.28 14.94
CA ARG A 740 -5.99 50.54 15.62
C ARG A 740 -4.52 50.92 15.35
N VAL A 741 -3.63 49.94 15.27
CA VAL A 741 -2.23 50.15 14.86
C VAL A 741 -2.17 50.67 13.43
N ALA A 742 -2.84 50.01 12.47
CA ALA A 742 -2.89 50.45 11.08
C ALA A 742 -3.50 51.87 10.92
N GLY A 743 -4.51 52.20 11.74
CA GLY A 743 -5.10 53.55 11.81
C GLY A 743 -4.11 54.62 12.24
N TYR A 744 -3.24 54.35 13.22
CA TYR A 744 -2.20 55.30 13.61
C TYR A 744 -1.04 55.36 12.60
N GLU A 745 -0.67 54.23 12.00
CA GLU A 745 0.38 54.17 10.98
C GLU A 745 0.02 54.95 9.70
N CYS A 746 -1.27 55.08 9.37
CA CYS A 746 -1.74 55.91 8.25
C CYS A 746 -1.79 57.41 8.57
N GLY A 747 -1.48 57.80 9.81
CA GLY A 747 -1.40 59.20 10.25
C GLY A 747 -2.70 59.78 10.81
N ALA A 748 -3.70 58.97 11.19
CA ALA A 748 -4.91 59.48 11.84
C ALA A 748 -4.64 60.04 13.25
N ASP A 749 -5.35 61.10 13.63
CA ASP A 749 -5.15 61.77 14.93
C ASP A 749 -5.97 61.13 16.06
N ALA A 750 -7.07 60.46 15.70
CA ALA A 750 -7.84 59.64 16.62
C ALA A 750 -8.69 58.60 15.86
N TYR A 751 -9.20 57.62 16.59
CA TYR A 751 -10.23 56.70 16.12
C TYR A 751 -11.38 56.61 17.12
N LEU A 752 -12.54 56.20 16.65
CA LEU A 752 -13.73 55.96 17.45
C LEU A 752 -14.49 54.73 16.91
N SER A 753 -14.78 53.77 17.79
CA SER A 753 -15.50 52.55 17.41
C SER A 753 -17.00 52.81 17.26
N LYS A 754 -17.61 52.30 16.19
CA LYS A 754 -19.05 52.15 16.00
C LYS A 754 -19.54 50.89 16.77
N PRO A 755 -20.63 50.95 17.55
CA PRO A 755 -21.46 52.11 17.86
C PRO A 755 -20.76 53.09 18.80
N PHE A 756 -20.89 54.39 18.53
CA PHE A 756 -20.23 55.45 19.28
C PHE A 756 -21.19 56.28 20.13
N ASN A 757 -20.68 56.79 21.26
CA ASN A 757 -21.43 57.73 22.09
C ASN A 757 -21.31 59.15 21.51
N SER A 758 -22.44 59.84 21.35
CA SER A 758 -22.49 61.19 20.77
C SER A 758 -21.67 62.22 21.54
N ARG A 759 -21.62 62.14 22.86
CA ARG A 759 -20.80 63.03 23.70
C ARG A 759 -19.31 62.77 23.51
N VAL A 760 -18.93 61.50 23.33
CA VAL A 760 -17.53 61.11 23.08
C VAL A 760 -17.09 61.59 21.70
N LEU A 761 -17.92 61.39 20.67
CA LEU A 761 -17.67 61.91 19.32
C LEU A 761 -17.45 63.43 19.35
N THR A 762 -18.36 64.15 19.98
CA THR A 762 -18.30 65.62 20.10
C THR A 762 -17.04 66.07 20.84
N ALA A 763 -16.75 65.48 22.01
CA ALA A 763 -15.59 65.84 22.82
C ALA A 763 -14.26 65.52 22.12
N ARG A 764 -14.19 64.43 21.35
CA ARG A 764 -13.02 64.08 20.53
C ARG A 764 -12.80 65.11 19.43
N CYS A 765 -13.86 65.51 18.72
CA CYS A 765 -13.77 66.55 17.70
C CYS A 765 -13.28 67.88 18.31
N GLU A 766 -13.88 68.31 19.41
CA GLU A 766 -13.47 69.53 20.12
C GLU A 766 -12.01 69.46 20.58
N SER A 767 -11.60 68.35 21.18
CA SER A 767 -10.23 68.14 21.67
C SER A 767 -9.19 68.19 20.54
N LEU A 768 -9.46 67.54 19.40
CA LEU A 768 -8.55 67.53 18.25
C LEU A 768 -8.39 68.93 17.64
N ILE A 769 -9.49 69.67 17.49
CA ILE A 769 -9.46 71.04 16.98
C ILE A 769 -8.71 71.96 17.94
N LEU A 770 -8.97 71.86 19.25
CA LEU A 770 -8.27 72.64 20.28
C LEU A 770 -6.77 72.31 20.33
N ASN A 771 -6.40 71.03 20.24
CA ASN A 771 -5.01 70.61 20.24
C ASN A 771 -4.28 71.16 19.02
N ARG A 772 -4.90 71.11 17.84
CA ARG A 772 -4.33 71.72 16.63
C ARG A 772 -4.14 73.23 16.77
N ARG A 773 -5.12 73.95 17.33
CA ARG A 773 -5.00 75.39 17.61
C ARG A 773 -3.84 75.70 18.57
N ARG A 774 -3.61 74.88 19.59
CA ARG A 774 -2.48 75.04 20.53
C ARG A 774 -1.13 74.84 19.85
N ILE A 775 -0.98 73.80 19.03
CA ILE A 775 0.26 73.53 18.31
C ILE A 775 0.60 74.69 17.36
N SER A 776 -0.40 75.23 16.65
CA SER A 776 -0.26 76.40 15.78
C SER A 776 0.30 77.64 16.52
N LEU A 777 -0.11 77.86 17.77
CA LEU A 777 0.36 78.99 18.60
C LEU A 777 1.78 78.80 19.15
N GLN A 778 2.22 77.56 19.40
CA GLN A 778 3.56 77.27 19.95
C GLN A 778 4.69 77.40 18.90
N VAL A 779 4.39 77.14 17.62
CA VAL A 779 5.38 77.25 16.53
C VAL A 779 5.93 78.69 16.38
N THR A 780 5.19 79.69 16.85
CA THR A 780 5.56 81.11 16.75
C THR A 780 6.48 81.64 17.86
N GLU A 781 6.61 80.95 19.00
CA GLU A 781 7.32 81.45 20.19
C GLU A 781 8.68 80.79 20.49
N ASP A 782 9.01 79.59 19.98
CA ASP A 782 10.08 78.75 20.59
C ASP A 782 11.33 78.35 19.75
N LYS A 783 11.67 79.04 18.64
CA LYS A 783 12.90 78.73 17.84
C LYS A 783 14.05 79.75 17.98
N GLU A 784 14.43 80.11 19.20
CA GLU A 784 15.65 80.91 19.52
C GLU A 784 16.74 80.18 20.32
N LYS A 785 16.81 78.84 20.27
CA LYS A 785 17.98 78.09 20.80
C LYS A 785 18.82 77.47 19.68
N PRO A 786 20.17 77.49 19.78
CA PRO A 786 21.04 76.83 18.81
C PRO A 786 20.83 75.31 18.85
N ALA A 787 20.88 74.69 17.68
CA ALA A 787 20.84 73.24 17.51
C ALA A 787 21.90 72.54 18.40
N PRO A 788 21.51 71.52 19.20
CA PRO A 788 22.46 70.56 19.72
C PRO A 788 22.79 69.51 18.64
N GLU A 789 24.00 68.99 18.74
CA GLU A 789 24.70 68.10 17.83
C GLU A 789 23.90 66.84 17.43
N LEU A 790 24.20 66.36 16.22
CA LEU A 790 23.72 65.09 15.68
C LEU A 790 24.07 63.91 16.61
N THR A 791 23.07 63.40 17.32
CA THR A 791 22.97 61.98 17.66
C THR A 791 21.78 61.39 16.90
N LYS A 792 22.06 60.38 16.09
CA LYS A 792 21.08 59.60 15.31
C LYS A 792 19.91 59.17 16.21
N PRO A 793 18.65 59.42 15.83
CA PRO A 793 17.53 58.70 16.41
C PRO A 793 17.33 57.39 15.65
N ASP A 794 17.16 56.31 16.40
CA ASP A 794 16.55 55.08 15.90
C ASP A 794 15.20 55.41 15.25
N SER A 795 15.04 54.91 14.02
CA SER A 795 13.80 54.89 13.27
C SER A 795 12.74 54.10 14.04
N ASN A 796 11.65 54.75 14.47
CA ASN A 796 10.27 54.22 14.43
C ASN A 796 9.20 55.06 15.13
N LEU A 797 9.26 56.40 15.09
CA LEU A 797 8.12 57.26 15.39
C LEU A 797 8.16 58.44 14.41
N LEU A 798 7.38 58.38 13.33
CA LEU A 798 7.22 59.45 12.35
C LEU A 798 6.61 60.68 13.04
N PRO A 799 7.33 61.80 13.19
CA PRO A 799 6.70 63.06 13.55
C PRO A 799 5.94 63.54 12.30
N GLN A 800 4.63 63.71 12.42
CA GLN A 800 3.73 64.33 11.42
C GLN A 800 4.12 65.78 11.03
N SER A 801 5.29 66.28 11.44
CA SER A 801 5.71 67.66 11.25
C SER A 801 6.59 67.89 10.02
N ASP A 802 7.08 66.86 9.32
CA ASP A 802 8.08 67.07 8.26
C ASP A 802 7.52 67.85 7.05
N ILE A 803 6.33 67.51 6.55
CA ILE A 803 5.71 68.19 5.40
C ILE A 803 5.29 69.64 5.74
N ASP A 804 4.72 69.84 6.94
CA ASP A 804 4.27 71.15 7.40
C ASP A 804 5.46 72.06 7.75
N ASP A 805 6.50 71.53 8.40
CA ASP A 805 7.75 72.24 8.71
C ASP A 805 8.55 72.53 7.44
N GLU A 806 8.60 71.60 6.48
CA GLU A 806 9.25 71.80 5.19
C GLU A 806 8.52 72.88 4.38
N PHE A 807 7.19 72.84 4.33
CA PHE A 807 6.40 73.89 3.69
C PHE A 807 6.64 75.25 4.35
N TYR A 808 6.60 75.33 5.69
CA TYR A 808 6.85 76.57 6.41
C TYR A 808 8.28 77.09 6.18
N ARG A 809 9.29 76.21 6.21
CA ARG A 809 10.68 76.55 5.88
C ARG A 809 10.79 77.10 4.46
N ARG A 810 10.19 76.42 3.48
CA ARG A 810 10.17 76.87 2.08
C ARG A 810 9.44 78.21 1.92
N PHE A 811 8.34 78.43 2.65
CA PHE A 811 7.65 79.71 2.68
C PHE A 811 8.57 80.82 3.23
N VAL A 812 9.25 80.57 4.36
CA VAL A 812 10.20 81.51 4.94
C VAL A 812 11.38 81.77 4.01
N GLU A 813 11.93 80.75 3.33
CA GLU A 813 12.99 80.91 2.33
C GLU A 813 12.56 81.77 1.14
N VAL A 814 11.35 81.56 0.61
CA VAL A 814 10.79 82.41 -0.47
C VAL A 814 10.63 83.86 0.02
N VAL A 815 10.17 84.05 1.26
CA VAL A 815 10.06 85.38 1.87
C VAL A 815 11.43 86.03 2.10
N GLU A 816 12.43 85.27 2.57
CA GLU A 816 13.79 85.78 2.80
C GLU A 816 14.53 86.11 1.50
N ALA A 817 14.31 85.34 0.43
CA ALA A 817 14.89 85.61 -0.89
C ALA A 817 14.37 86.92 -1.52
N GLU A 818 13.12 87.29 -1.22
CA GLU A 818 12.44 88.49 -1.73
C GLU A 818 12.26 89.56 -0.65
N LEU A 819 13.06 89.51 0.42
CA LEU A 819 12.81 90.31 1.62
C LEU A 819 12.78 91.82 1.32
N GLY A 820 13.65 92.28 0.43
CA GLY A 820 13.77 93.69 0.02
C GLY A 820 12.70 94.19 -0.94
N ASN A 821 11.81 93.32 -1.45
CA ASN A 821 10.80 93.68 -2.44
C ASN A 821 9.53 94.24 -1.77
N SER A 822 9.32 95.57 -1.81
CA SER A 822 8.17 96.21 -1.17
C SER A 822 6.81 95.83 -1.77
N ASP A 823 6.78 95.34 -3.02
CA ASP A 823 5.55 95.07 -3.77
C ASP A 823 5.14 93.59 -3.73
N LEU A 824 5.84 92.76 -2.95
CA LEU A 824 5.57 91.32 -2.81
C LEU A 824 4.13 91.07 -2.34
N THR A 825 3.30 90.46 -3.21
CA THR A 825 1.89 90.15 -2.92
C THR A 825 1.69 88.72 -2.41
N VAL A 826 0.49 88.44 -1.86
CA VAL A 826 0.12 87.08 -1.42
C VAL A 826 -0.04 86.15 -2.62
N GLU A 827 -0.45 86.69 -3.77
CA GLU A 827 -0.53 85.98 -5.05
C GLU A 827 0.85 85.50 -5.52
N ASP A 828 1.88 86.34 -5.40
CA ASP A 828 3.26 85.99 -5.77
C ASP A 828 3.83 84.90 -4.85
N LEU A 829 3.55 85.00 -3.54
CA LEU A 829 3.90 83.98 -2.56
C LEU A 829 3.20 82.65 -2.87
N GLY A 830 1.93 82.70 -3.26
CA GLY A 830 1.16 81.53 -3.67
C GLY A 830 1.78 80.84 -4.88
N ALA A 831 2.06 81.60 -5.94
CA ALA A 831 2.68 81.09 -7.16
C ALA A 831 4.04 80.41 -6.90
N LYS A 832 4.89 80.99 -6.05
CA LYS A 832 6.23 80.44 -5.72
C LYS A 832 6.19 79.22 -4.78
N THR A 833 5.14 79.11 -3.96
CA THR A 833 4.93 77.97 -3.04
C THR A 833 4.04 76.86 -3.62
N GLY A 834 3.49 77.06 -4.81
CA GLY A 834 2.66 76.07 -5.52
C GLY A 834 1.19 76.03 -5.05
N LEU A 835 0.71 77.05 -4.33
CA LEU A 835 -0.65 77.12 -3.80
C LEU A 835 -1.41 78.32 -4.37
N SER A 836 -2.73 78.18 -4.59
CA SER A 836 -3.57 79.35 -4.90
C SER A 836 -3.60 80.34 -3.74
N ARG A 837 -3.91 81.62 -4.00
CA ARG A 837 -4.02 82.66 -2.96
C ARG A 837 -4.86 82.22 -1.76
N VAL A 838 -6.01 81.58 -2.00
CA VAL A 838 -6.95 81.13 -0.96
C VAL A 838 -6.39 79.95 -0.18
N GLN A 839 -5.76 78.98 -0.85
CA GLN A 839 -5.15 77.83 -0.20
C GLN A 839 -3.93 78.23 0.64
N LEU A 840 -3.07 79.12 0.12
CA LEU A 840 -1.93 79.66 0.86
C LEU A 840 -2.41 80.40 2.12
N TYR A 841 -3.43 81.25 1.97
CA TYR A 841 -4.00 81.98 3.10
C TYR A 841 -4.50 81.04 4.19
N ARG A 842 -5.32 80.05 3.82
CA ARG A 842 -5.86 79.07 4.77
C ARG A 842 -4.76 78.22 5.40
N LYS A 843 -3.77 77.77 4.63
CA LYS A 843 -2.64 76.97 5.11
C LYS A 843 -1.77 77.74 6.10
N ILE A 844 -1.35 78.96 5.79
CA ILE A 844 -0.53 79.79 6.69
C ILE A 844 -1.31 80.17 7.95
N LYS A 845 -2.60 80.53 7.80
CA LYS A 845 -3.47 80.82 8.94
C LYS A 845 -3.65 79.59 9.83
N ALA A 846 -3.77 78.39 9.25
CA ALA A 846 -3.88 77.16 10.04
C ALA A 846 -2.55 76.79 10.74
N LEU A 847 -1.40 77.07 10.12
CA LEU A 847 -0.07 76.76 10.67
C LEU A 847 0.42 77.76 11.73
N THR A 848 0.11 79.04 11.57
CA THR A 848 0.73 80.12 12.36
C THR A 848 -0.25 81.04 13.06
N ASN A 849 -1.55 80.86 12.79
CA ASN A 849 -2.63 81.75 13.23
C ASN A 849 -2.57 83.19 12.69
N TYR A 850 -1.55 83.53 11.89
CA TYR A 850 -1.41 84.82 11.20
C TYR A 850 -1.89 84.72 9.75
N SER A 851 -2.37 85.83 9.20
CA SER A 851 -2.50 85.94 7.73
C SER A 851 -1.10 85.95 7.08
N PRO A 852 -0.95 85.50 5.81
CA PRO A 852 0.32 85.59 5.10
C PRO A 852 0.94 86.99 5.10
N THR A 853 0.11 88.03 5.02
CA THR A 853 0.53 89.44 5.09
C THR A 853 1.08 89.85 6.45
N GLU A 854 0.46 89.39 7.54
CA GLU A 854 0.95 89.66 8.90
C GLU A 854 2.23 88.91 9.17
N LEU A 855 2.30 87.63 8.76
CA LEU A 855 3.49 86.80 8.93
C LEU A 855 4.68 87.35 8.13
N LEU A 856 4.47 87.78 6.89
CA LEU A 856 5.49 88.46 6.08
C LEU A 856 6.06 89.67 6.81
N LYS A 857 5.17 90.51 7.38
CA LYS A 857 5.56 91.68 8.16
C LYS A 857 6.39 91.30 9.40
N ILE A 858 5.98 90.28 10.14
CA ILE A 858 6.72 89.78 11.31
C ILE A 858 8.12 89.30 10.92
N ILE A 859 8.25 88.53 9.82
CA ILE A 859 9.53 88.04 9.32
C ILE A 859 10.46 89.20 8.93
N ARG A 860 9.94 90.20 8.20
CA ARG A 860 10.70 91.41 7.83
C ARG A 860 11.21 92.17 9.05
N LEU A 861 10.37 92.35 10.07
CA LEU A 861 10.75 93.03 11.31
C LEU A 861 11.84 92.27 12.09
N ARG A 862 11.72 90.94 12.21
CA ARG A 862 12.75 90.09 12.85
C ARG A 862 14.09 90.14 12.11
N LYS A 863 14.09 90.18 10.77
CA LYS A 863 15.33 90.36 10.01
C LYS A 863 15.92 91.75 10.22
N ALA A 864 15.08 92.78 10.25
CA ALA A 864 15.51 94.15 10.48
C ALA A 864 16.23 94.30 11.82
N GLU A 865 15.70 93.69 12.89
CA GLU A 865 16.35 93.63 14.20
C GLU A 865 17.76 93.01 14.12
N LYS A 866 17.90 91.87 13.42
CA LYS A 866 19.21 91.23 13.21
C LYS A 866 20.18 92.14 12.43
N MET A 867 19.71 92.84 11.41
CA MET A 867 20.54 93.76 10.61
C MET A 867 20.98 94.98 11.43
N LEU A 868 20.10 95.54 12.27
CA LEU A 868 20.44 96.64 13.18
C LEU A 868 21.50 96.25 14.22
N LYS A 869 21.53 94.98 14.64
CA LYS A 869 22.53 94.45 15.58
C LYS A 869 23.86 94.10 14.90
N SER A 870 23.84 93.60 13.67
CA SER A 870 25.02 93.02 13.00
C SER A 870 25.74 93.96 12.03
N THR A 871 25.02 94.90 11.42
CA THR A 871 25.54 95.78 10.35
C THR A 871 25.66 97.24 10.82
N ARG A 872 26.42 98.06 10.08
CA ARG A 872 26.52 99.52 10.31
C ARG A 872 25.56 100.34 9.45
N LEU A 873 24.56 99.69 8.84
CA LEU A 873 23.56 100.36 8.00
C LEU A 873 22.73 101.33 8.84
N THR A 874 22.31 102.44 8.22
CA THR A 874 21.36 103.38 8.81
C THR A 874 19.96 102.76 8.92
N ILE A 875 19.11 103.28 9.82
CA ILE A 875 17.74 102.78 10.00
C ILE A 875 16.94 102.84 8.69
N SER A 876 17.16 103.87 7.87
CA SER A 876 16.54 103.99 6.55
C SER A 876 17.04 102.92 5.58
N GLU A 877 18.34 102.62 5.55
CA GLU A 877 18.89 101.54 4.71
C GLU A 877 18.39 100.17 5.15
N VAL A 878 18.26 99.90 6.46
CA VAL A 878 17.67 98.64 6.96
C VAL A 878 16.20 98.55 6.60
N CYS A 879 15.44 99.64 6.73
CA CYS A 879 14.02 99.70 6.35
C CYS A 879 13.79 99.27 4.89
N TYR A 880 14.57 99.83 3.95
CA TYR A 880 14.47 99.45 2.54
C TYR A 880 15.03 98.05 2.28
N ALA A 881 16.11 97.64 2.95
CA ALA A 881 16.69 96.31 2.78
C ALA A 881 15.76 95.17 3.20
N VAL A 882 14.85 95.41 4.15
CA VAL A 882 13.82 94.47 4.58
C VAL A 882 12.45 94.70 3.92
N GLY A 883 12.39 95.54 2.86
CA GLY A 883 11.23 95.68 1.98
C GLY A 883 10.07 96.49 2.55
N PHE A 884 10.31 97.41 3.48
CA PHE A 884 9.32 98.41 3.89
C PHE A 884 9.39 99.63 2.96
N SER A 885 8.23 100.15 2.55
CA SER A 885 8.13 101.30 1.63
C SER A 885 8.43 102.65 2.28
N SER A 886 8.33 102.76 3.61
CA SER A 886 8.54 104.02 4.35
C SER A 886 9.19 103.81 5.73
N PRO A 887 10.26 104.55 6.07
CA PRO A 887 10.91 104.50 7.39
C PRO A 887 9.98 104.82 8.58
N SER A 888 9.00 105.71 8.38
CA SER A 888 8.03 106.07 9.42
C SER A 888 7.08 104.91 9.73
N TYR A 889 6.64 104.18 8.70
CA TYR A 889 5.79 102.99 8.87
C TYR A 889 6.58 101.82 9.49
N PHE A 890 7.82 101.61 9.03
CA PHE A 890 8.72 100.61 9.61
C PHE A 890 8.95 100.84 11.11
N THR A 891 9.22 102.08 11.52
CA THR A 891 9.48 102.40 12.93
C THR A 891 8.25 102.18 13.81
N LYS A 892 7.05 102.50 13.30
CA LYS A 892 5.79 102.21 14.00
C LYS A 892 5.59 100.70 14.18
N CYS A 893 5.70 99.92 13.11
CA CYS A 893 5.52 98.47 13.17
C CYS A 893 6.61 97.79 14.00
N TYR A 894 7.86 98.26 13.96
CA TYR A 894 8.94 97.72 14.78
C TYR A 894 8.69 97.97 16.27
N ARG A 895 8.26 99.18 16.63
CA ARG A 895 7.90 99.53 18.02
C ARG A 895 6.70 98.73 18.52
N GLU A 896 5.68 98.52 17.68
CA GLU A 896 4.53 97.67 18.00
C GLU A 896 4.92 96.20 18.22
N GLN A 897 6.00 95.72 17.58
CA GLN A 897 6.41 94.32 17.63
C GLN A 897 7.41 94.01 18.75
N PHE A 898 8.32 94.93 19.08
CA PHE A 898 9.44 94.69 20.00
C PHE A 898 9.42 95.59 21.26
N ASP A 899 8.44 96.47 21.39
CA ASP A 899 8.33 97.47 22.48
C ASP A 899 9.55 98.42 22.63
N GLU A 900 10.49 98.42 21.69
CA GLU A 900 11.65 99.33 21.60
C GLU A 900 11.75 99.98 20.20
N SER A 901 12.39 101.15 20.08
CA SER A 901 12.58 101.78 18.77
C SER A 901 13.82 101.23 18.05
N PRO A 902 13.86 101.20 16.69
CA PRO A 902 15.05 100.79 15.94
C PRO A 902 16.33 101.54 16.32
N SER A 903 16.19 102.82 16.72
CA SER A 903 17.31 103.65 17.18
C SER A 903 17.89 103.17 18.50
N ASP A 904 17.03 102.76 19.44
CA ASP A 904 17.44 102.27 20.76
C ASP A 904 18.20 100.94 20.61
N THR A 905 17.72 100.04 19.74
CA THR A 905 18.39 98.77 19.43
C THR A 905 19.79 99.00 18.85
N GLN A 906 19.95 99.95 17.92
CA GLN A 906 21.23 100.25 17.28
C GLN A 906 22.22 100.93 18.26
N GLN A 907 21.75 101.86 19.09
CA GLN A 907 22.58 102.50 20.12
C GLN A 907 23.10 101.49 21.15
N ARG A 908 22.23 100.58 21.63
CA ARG A 908 22.61 99.53 22.57
C ARG A 908 23.75 98.67 22.03
N THR A 909 23.70 98.32 20.75
CA THR A 909 24.71 97.45 20.12
C THR A 909 26.02 98.19 19.82
N SER A 910 25.95 99.48 19.50
CA SER A 910 27.14 100.34 19.31
C SER A 910 27.93 100.62 20.60
N ARG A 911 27.32 100.44 21.78
CA ARG A 911 27.98 100.54 23.09
C ARG A 911 28.65 99.23 23.55
N MET A 912 28.39 98.11 22.88
CA MET A 912 28.95 96.78 23.21
C MET A 912 30.09 96.34 22.26
N LYS A 913 30.50 97.18 21.29
CA LYS A 913 31.60 96.92 20.35
C LYS A 913 32.78 97.86 20.56
#